data_AF-A0A2V8BB05-F1
#
_entry.id   AF-A0A2V8BB05-F1
#
_cell.length_a   1.000
_cell.length_b   1.000
_cell.length_c   1.000
_cell.angle_alpha   90.00
_cell.angle_beta   90.00
_cell.angle_gamma   90.00
#
_symmetry.space_group_name_H-M   'P 1'
#
loop_
_entity.id
_entity.type
_entity.pdbx_description
1 polymer ?
#
loop_
_entity_poly.entity_id
_entity_poly.type
_entity_poly.pdbx_seq_one_letter_code
_entity_poly.pdbx_strand_id
1 'polypeptide(L)'
;MARRLLVFGLASAVVTGQVEAAPGGPLEAARDGPVTFARDVAPIIFDHCGICHHPNGSAPFSLLTFPAARQRATLIAAVTKSRLMPPWKSEPGYGEFIGHHPLSDAEIEVVQQWLADGAPEGDPRDLPARPQWTEGWQLGRPDLVVTLPQPYVLPADGTDVSRVFVLALPVDTMRYVRGLEFRPGNQKVVHHANIRIDRTPASRQLDDQDPAPGYEGLLSHSAVYPDGHFLGWTPGQVAPLLPNGLAWRLAPGTDLVLEVHMKPSGRTEVVEPSIGLYFGDEPPERTPAMLRLGRQSIDIAAGQKDYAIGDSFVLPVDVEVQAIQPHAHYRAREVKGLATLPDGTTKWLIYIKDWDFRWQHVYRYVTPFVLPKGTTLEVQYTFDNSADNPRNPQQPPTRVLWGQWSKDEMGDLWIQMLTRDDRDLRTLNEAVRPKVIAEDIAGYESMIRQDPSRIQLHDDVALLYLDVGRAGEAAAHLEASVRLKPESAAAHFNFGTALTFAGRLDEAIDQYQQALKIRPDYGLAHNNLGNVLLGRGNPGEALEHFREALRLDPSNAEAHYNVGSVLRSRGDLSEAAGQFREALQLKPDWIPAVASLAWLLATAPDAALRDANQAIRFAEQAADLTRRQDASALDVLAAAYAAAGQFDRAVAVSQAALEMKPDATLAAAIRRRQELYRQHKAYVSPAL
;
A
#
# COMPACT_ATOMS: atom_id res chain seq x y z
N MET A 1 -38.32 -27.02 42.23
CA MET A 1 -37.94 -28.45 42.09
C MET A 1 -38.14 -28.84 40.63
N ALA A 2 -37.21 -28.55 39.72
CA ALA A 2 -35.95 -29.25 39.47
C ALA A 2 -36.14 -30.66 38.87
N ARG A 3 -36.12 -30.74 37.54
CA ARG A 3 -35.56 -31.88 36.79
C ARG A 3 -34.81 -31.34 35.57
N ARG A 4 -33.49 -31.32 35.71
CA ARG A 4 -32.50 -31.02 34.67
C ARG A 4 -32.41 -32.23 33.74
N LEU A 5 -32.50 -32.00 32.43
CA LEU A 5 -31.98 -32.92 31.42
C LEU A 5 -30.50 -32.60 31.20
N LEU A 6 -29.67 -33.64 31.35
CA LEU A 6 -28.24 -33.64 31.04
C LEU A 6 -28.06 -33.62 29.51
N VAL A 7 -27.27 -32.67 29.01
CA VAL A 7 -26.60 -32.76 27.71
C VAL A 7 -25.15 -33.12 28.00
N PHE A 8 -24.68 -34.22 27.41
CA PHE A 8 -23.30 -34.68 27.47
C PHE A 8 -22.39 -33.71 26.71
N GLY A 9 -21.56 -32.96 27.44
CA GLY A 9 -20.37 -32.33 26.88
C GLY A 9 -19.20 -33.30 26.97
N LEU A 10 -18.69 -33.77 25.84
CA LEU A 10 -17.39 -34.41 25.75
C LEU A 10 -16.32 -33.31 25.78
N ALA A 11 -15.78 -33.06 26.98
CA ALA A 11 -14.52 -32.35 27.14
C ALA A 11 -13.38 -33.27 26.68
N SER A 12 -12.77 -32.98 25.53
CA SER A 12 -11.43 -33.49 25.24
C SER A 12 -10.44 -32.63 26.00
N ALA A 13 -9.86 -33.20 27.06
CA ALA A 13 -8.78 -32.61 27.83
C ALA A 13 -7.56 -32.43 26.91
N VAL A 14 -7.24 -31.19 26.57
CA VAL A 14 -5.90 -30.83 26.11
C VAL A 14 -5.00 -30.89 27.33
N VAL A 15 -4.16 -31.91 27.39
CA VAL A 15 -3.06 -31.97 28.36
C VAL A 15 -2.10 -30.84 28.01
N THR A 16 -2.17 -29.75 28.76
CA THR A 16 -1.17 -28.70 28.77
C THR A 16 0.10 -29.26 29.43
N GLY A 17 0.97 -29.88 28.63
CA GLY A 17 2.34 -30.12 29.03
C GLY A 17 3.08 -28.80 29.06
N GLN A 18 3.22 -28.20 30.24
CA GLN A 18 4.23 -27.16 30.49
C GLN A 18 5.60 -27.82 30.31
N VAL A 19 6.29 -27.49 29.21
CA VAL A 19 7.75 -27.66 29.14
C VAL A 19 8.33 -26.34 29.63
N GLU A 20 8.72 -26.29 30.90
CA GLU A 20 9.57 -25.21 31.40
C GLU A 20 10.90 -25.25 30.64
N ALA A 21 11.20 -24.19 29.91
CA ALA A 21 12.52 -23.96 29.35
C ALA A 21 13.49 -23.66 30.50
N ALA A 22 14.42 -24.58 30.75
CA ALA A 22 15.54 -24.34 31.66
C ALA A 22 16.51 -23.31 31.05
N PRO A 23 17.12 -22.41 31.85
CA PRO A 23 18.09 -21.45 31.35
C PRO A 23 19.38 -22.17 30.94
N GLY A 24 19.91 -21.82 29.78
CA GLY A 24 21.16 -22.36 29.24
C GLY A 24 22.35 -22.11 30.15
N GLY A 25 22.85 -23.17 30.79
CA GLY A 25 24.20 -23.23 31.34
C GLY A 25 25.22 -23.54 30.23
N PRO A 26 26.53 -23.31 30.48
CA PRO A 26 27.57 -23.60 29.50
C PRO A 26 27.61 -25.10 29.19
N LEU A 27 27.47 -25.45 27.91
CA LEU A 27 27.65 -26.80 27.39
C LEU A 27 29.14 -27.17 27.36
N GLU A 28 29.72 -27.45 28.53
CA GLU A 28 30.99 -28.19 28.66
C GLU A 28 30.74 -29.54 29.34
N ALA A 29 29.86 -30.35 28.75
CA ALA A 29 29.92 -31.80 28.94
C ALA A 29 30.64 -32.38 27.72
N ALA A 30 31.80 -33.02 27.94
CA ALA A 30 32.54 -33.73 26.90
C ALA A 30 31.59 -34.69 26.18
N ARG A 31 31.34 -34.44 24.88
CA ARG A 31 30.51 -35.31 24.06
C ARG A 31 31.22 -36.66 23.92
N ASP A 32 30.60 -37.73 24.40
CA ASP A 32 31.12 -39.08 24.20
C ASP A 32 30.93 -39.52 22.74
N GLY A 33 32.01 -39.45 21.96
CA GLY A 33 32.08 -39.92 20.57
C GLY A 33 32.01 -38.81 19.50
N PRO A 34 32.22 -39.17 18.22
CA PRO A 34 32.26 -38.20 17.12
C PRO A 34 30.90 -37.54 16.91
N VAL A 35 30.91 -36.32 16.36
CA VAL A 35 29.72 -35.63 15.87
C VAL A 35 29.24 -36.34 14.61
N THR A 36 27.94 -36.62 14.53
CA THR A 36 27.34 -37.39 13.44
C THR A 36 26.24 -36.62 12.72
N PHE A 37 25.95 -37.00 11.48
CA PHE A 37 24.87 -36.38 10.73
C PHE A 37 23.52 -36.62 11.38
N ALA A 38 23.16 -37.87 11.68
CA ALA A 38 21.84 -38.25 12.14
C ALA A 38 21.46 -37.55 13.45
N ARG A 39 22.35 -37.60 14.45
CA ARG A 39 22.09 -37.06 15.79
C ARG A 39 22.27 -35.54 15.87
N ASP A 40 23.33 -35.00 15.26
CA ASP A 40 23.81 -33.66 15.61
C ASP A 40 23.61 -32.64 14.47
N VAL A 41 23.83 -33.02 13.21
CA VAL A 41 23.81 -32.07 12.08
C VAL A 41 22.48 -32.04 11.34
N ALA A 42 21.78 -33.17 11.23
CA ALA A 42 20.48 -33.25 10.57
C ALA A 42 19.44 -32.34 11.24
N PRO A 43 19.34 -32.25 12.59
CA PRO A 43 18.45 -31.27 13.24
C PRO A 43 18.74 -29.83 12.78
N ILE A 44 20.02 -29.44 12.74
CA ILE A 44 20.45 -28.11 12.31
C ILE A 44 20.09 -27.86 10.83
N ILE A 45 20.45 -28.79 9.95
CA ILE A 45 20.17 -28.64 8.51
C ILE A 45 18.67 -28.60 8.24
N PHE A 46 17.89 -29.46 8.91
CA PHE A 46 16.45 -29.56 8.66
C PHE A 46 15.71 -28.31 9.12
N ASP A 47 16.11 -27.73 10.25
CA ASP A 47 15.50 -26.53 10.82
C ASP A 47 15.93 -25.25 10.07
N HIS A 48 17.24 -25.04 9.90
CA HIS A 48 17.77 -23.75 9.42
C HIS A 48 17.97 -23.66 7.90
N CYS A 49 18.19 -24.79 7.24
CA CYS A 49 18.51 -24.84 5.81
C CYS A 49 17.42 -25.51 4.97
N GLY A 50 16.61 -26.39 5.60
CA GLY A 50 15.64 -27.24 4.94
C GLY A 50 14.64 -26.45 4.10
N ILE A 51 14.19 -25.29 4.59
CA ILE A 51 13.20 -24.42 3.93
C ILE A 51 13.59 -24.00 2.51
N CYS A 52 14.89 -23.87 2.23
CA CYS A 52 15.40 -23.60 0.89
C CYS A 52 15.97 -24.86 0.24
N HIS A 53 16.63 -25.72 1.02
CA HIS A 53 17.37 -26.91 0.56
C HIS A 53 16.55 -28.20 0.62
N HIS A 54 15.35 -28.17 0.04
CA HIS A 54 14.51 -29.34 -0.18
C HIS A 54 14.29 -29.58 -1.69
N PRO A 55 13.81 -30.77 -2.12
CA PRO A 55 13.41 -30.97 -3.51
C PRO A 55 12.38 -29.91 -3.93
N ASN A 56 12.63 -29.22 -5.05
CA ASN A 56 11.83 -28.09 -5.56
C ASN A 56 11.83 -26.81 -4.69
N GLY A 57 12.70 -26.75 -3.67
CA GLY A 57 12.95 -25.54 -2.90
C GLY A 57 13.79 -24.53 -3.67
N SER A 58 13.89 -23.31 -3.13
CA SER A 58 14.58 -22.19 -3.82
C SER A 58 16.09 -22.37 -3.99
N ALA A 59 16.70 -23.32 -3.29
CA ALA A 59 18.11 -23.64 -3.47
C ALA A 59 18.33 -24.66 -4.60
N PRO A 60 19.46 -24.61 -5.31
CA PRO A 60 19.71 -25.47 -6.48
C PRO A 60 19.91 -26.96 -6.16
N PHE A 61 19.92 -27.34 -4.88
CA PHE A 61 20.05 -28.72 -4.43
C PHE A 61 19.45 -28.91 -3.03
N SER A 62 19.04 -30.15 -2.74
CA SER A 62 18.58 -30.54 -1.41
C SER A 62 19.73 -30.93 -0.47
N LEU A 63 19.54 -30.71 0.84
CA LEU A 63 20.43 -31.14 1.92
C LEU A 63 19.78 -32.15 2.88
N LEU A 64 18.58 -32.64 2.58
CA LEU A 64 17.75 -33.44 3.51
C LEU A 64 18.18 -34.90 3.66
N THR A 65 19.26 -35.31 2.98
CA THR A 65 19.78 -36.68 3.04
C THR A 65 21.26 -36.65 3.35
N PHE A 66 21.72 -37.67 4.09
CA PHE A 66 23.14 -37.80 4.43
C PHE A 66 24.06 -37.75 3.20
N PRO A 67 23.82 -38.50 2.10
CA PRO A 67 24.71 -38.43 0.93
C PRO A 67 24.81 -37.02 0.33
N ALA A 68 23.69 -36.29 0.26
CA ALA A 68 23.65 -34.94 -0.29
C ALA A 68 24.39 -33.93 0.59
N ALA A 69 24.21 -34.02 1.91
CA ALA A 69 24.92 -33.20 2.89
C ALA A 69 26.42 -33.55 2.93
N ARG A 70 26.77 -34.83 2.98
CA ARG A 70 28.16 -35.32 3.01
C ARG A 70 28.95 -34.87 1.79
N GLN A 71 28.37 -34.97 0.60
CA GLN A 71 28.99 -34.51 -0.65
C GLN A 71 29.38 -33.02 -0.58
N ARG A 72 28.68 -32.24 0.23
CA ARG A 72 28.85 -30.79 0.37
C ARG A 72 29.40 -30.39 1.74
N ALA A 73 29.88 -31.31 2.57
CA ALA A 73 30.25 -31.03 3.95
C ALA A 73 31.27 -29.87 4.08
N THR A 74 32.29 -29.85 3.22
CA THR A 74 33.27 -28.76 3.16
C THR A 74 32.64 -27.41 2.82
N LEU A 75 31.73 -27.38 1.84
CA LEU A 75 31.02 -26.16 1.46
C LEU A 75 30.11 -25.71 2.60
N ILE A 76 29.28 -26.60 3.14
CA ILE A 76 28.36 -26.33 4.26
C ILE A 76 29.15 -25.72 5.42
N ALA A 77 30.23 -26.37 5.87
CA ALA A 77 31.07 -25.86 6.95
C ALA A 77 31.67 -24.48 6.62
N ALA A 78 32.13 -24.25 5.39
CA ALA A 78 32.71 -22.98 4.99
C ALA A 78 31.67 -21.84 5.00
N VAL A 79 30.46 -22.07 4.46
CA VAL A 79 29.41 -21.04 4.37
C VAL A 79 28.72 -20.77 5.70
N THR A 80 28.62 -21.77 6.59
CA THR A 80 28.11 -21.56 7.95
C THR A 80 29.13 -20.84 8.82
N LYS A 81 30.42 -21.19 8.73
CA LYS A 81 31.51 -20.52 9.46
C LYS A 81 31.64 -19.04 9.07
N SER A 82 31.49 -18.72 7.80
CA SER A 82 31.52 -17.33 7.32
C SER A 82 30.18 -16.60 7.50
N ARG A 83 29.15 -17.27 8.03
CA ARG A 83 27.77 -16.76 8.17
C ARG A 83 27.18 -16.26 6.84
N LEU A 84 27.67 -16.81 5.72
CA LEU A 84 27.08 -16.60 4.41
C LEU A 84 25.73 -17.33 4.29
N MET A 85 25.63 -18.52 4.90
CA MET A 85 24.42 -19.32 4.97
C MET A 85 24.20 -19.85 6.41
N PRO A 86 22.94 -20.01 6.84
CA PRO A 86 21.75 -19.50 6.18
C PRO A 86 21.75 -17.96 6.18
N PRO A 87 21.07 -17.32 5.22
CA PRO A 87 21.29 -15.90 4.92
C PRO A 87 20.47 -14.95 5.82
N TRP A 88 20.17 -15.37 7.04
CA TRP A 88 19.32 -14.63 7.97
C TRP A 88 20.09 -13.45 8.56
N LYS A 89 19.65 -12.24 8.22
CA LYS A 89 20.39 -11.00 8.49
C LYS A 89 20.06 -10.33 9.82
N SER A 90 18.91 -10.64 10.41
CA SER A 90 18.54 -10.15 11.73
C SER A 90 19.44 -10.76 12.81
N GLU A 91 19.97 -9.93 13.69
CA GLU A 91 20.77 -10.36 14.82
C GLU A 91 19.92 -11.08 15.88
N PRO A 92 20.40 -12.19 16.47
CA PRO A 92 19.71 -12.87 17.58
C PRO A 92 19.43 -11.91 18.75
N GLY A 93 18.22 -11.95 19.30
CA GLY A 93 17.83 -11.12 20.45
C GLY A 93 17.27 -9.74 20.10
N TYR A 94 17.23 -9.38 18.81
CA TYR A 94 16.73 -8.08 18.32
C TYR A 94 15.39 -8.20 17.59
N GLY A 95 14.60 -9.22 17.95
CA GLY A 95 13.34 -9.59 17.32
C GLY A 95 13.30 -11.10 17.05
N GLU A 96 12.12 -11.70 17.23
CA GLU A 96 11.88 -13.10 16.88
C GLU A 96 10.94 -13.15 15.68
N PHE A 97 11.43 -13.69 14.57
CA PHE A 97 10.73 -13.66 13.30
C PHE A 97 10.47 -15.06 12.76
N ILE A 98 9.28 -15.25 12.19
CA ILE A 98 8.86 -16.53 11.61
C ILE A 98 9.84 -16.93 10.50
N GLY A 99 10.46 -18.11 10.63
CA GLY A 99 11.30 -18.70 9.59
C GLY A 99 12.68 -18.06 9.39
N HIS A 100 13.10 -17.13 10.27
CA HIS A 100 14.39 -16.44 10.16
C HIS A 100 15.27 -16.76 11.38
N HIS A 101 15.81 -17.97 11.42
CA HIS A 101 16.56 -18.50 12.57
C HIS A 101 18.07 -18.57 12.26
N PRO A 102 18.87 -17.52 12.55
CA PRO A 102 20.32 -17.55 12.35
C PRO A 102 20.97 -18.66 13.17
N LEU A 103 22.03 -19.27 12.64
CA LEU A 103 22.81 -20.27 13.39
C LEU A 103 23.53 -19.61 14.56
N SER A 104 23.43 -20.24 15.73
CA SER A 104 24.26 -19.95 16.90
C SER A 104 25.72 -20.36 16.68
N ASP A 105 26.64 -19.80 17.46
CA ASP A 105 28.05 -20.19 17.39
C ASP A 105 28.24 -21.69 17.73
N ALA A 106 27.47 -22.21 18.69
CA ALA A 106 27.51 -23.62 19.07
C ALA A 106 27.05 -24.54 17.92
N GLU A 107 26.00 -24.19 17.19
CA GLU A 107 25.54 -24.97 16.03
C GLU A 107 26.55 -24.92 14.88
N ILE A 108 27.18 -23.76 14.65
CA ILE A 108 28.27 -23.63 13.68
C ILE A 108 29.41 -24.57 14.07
N GLU A 109 29.81 -24.59 15.35
CA GLU A 109 30.84 -25.50 15.87
C GLU A 109 30.47 -26.97 15.68
N VAL A 110 29.21 -27.37 15.89
CA VAL A 110 28.74 -28.74 15.58
C VAL A 110 28.99 -29.08 14.12
N VAL A 111 28.64 -28.19 13.19
CA VAL A 111 28.86 -28.40 11.75
C VAL A 111 30.36 -28.47 11.42
N GLN A 112 31.18 -27.63 12.05
CA GLN A 112 32.64 -27.67 11.86
C GLN A 112 33.24 -28.98 12.38
N GLN A 113 32.83 -29.41 13.58
CA GLN A 113 33.33 -30.62 14.22
C GLN A 113 32.90 -31.87 13.44
N TRP A 114 31.65 -31.89 12.93
CA TRP A 114 31.20 -32.96 12.04
C TRP A 114 32.13 -33.14 10.84
N LEU A 115 32.52 -32.03 10.18
CA LEU A 115 33.48 -32.11 9.07
C LEU A 115 34.86 -32.62 9.55
N ALA A 116 35.34 -32.13 10.69
CA ALA A 116 36.62 -32.54 11.28
C ALA A 116 36.67 -34.05 11.62
N ASP A 117 35.55 -34.61 12.08
CA ASP A 117 35.38 -36.04 12.39
C ASP A 117 35.23 -36.91 11.14
N GLY A 118 35.41 -36.35 9.94
CA GLY A 118 35.23 -37.06 8.68
C GLY A 118 33.76 -37.18 8.25
N ALA A 119 32.89 -36.34 8.80
CA ALA A 119 31.45 -36.22 8.53
C ALA A 119 30.70 -37.58 8.48
N PRO A 120 30.74 -38.35 9.59
CA PRO A 120 30.09 -39.65 9.68
C PRO A 120 28.56 -39.52 9.68
N GLU A 121 27.86 -40.56 9.19
CA GLU A 121 26.38 -40.59 9.16
C GLU A 121 25.79 -40.71 10.58
N GLY A 122 26.36 -41.56 11.42
CA GLY A 122 25.80 -41.92 12.73
C GLY A 122 24.77 -43.03 12.66
N ASP A 123 24.03 -43.25 13.75
CA ASP A 123 22.95 -44.23 13.81
C ASP A 123 21.71 -43.68 13.11
N PRO A 124 21.15 -44.36 12.08
CA PRO A 124 19.93 -43.92 11.41
C PRO A 124 18.72 -43.77 12.34
N ARG A 125 18.72 -44.40 13.53
CA ARG A 125 17.65 -44.27 14.54
C ARG A 125 17.64 -42.90 15.22
N ASP A 126 18.77 -42.20 15.21
CA ASP A 126 18.89 -40.85 15.77
C ASP A 126 18.44 -39.78 14.78
N LEU A 127 18.20 -40.14 13.51
CA LEU A 127 17.82 -39.20 12.47
C LEU A 127 16.44 -38.61 12.78
N PRO A 128 16.31 -37.27 12.89
CA PRO A 128 15.01 -36.65 13.11
C PRO A 128 14.09 -36.90 11.92
N ALA A 129 12.78 -36.77 12.16
CA ALA A 129 11.81 -36.78 11.09
C ALA A 129 12.18 -35.69 10.08
N ARG A 130 12.33 -36.07 8.81
CA ARG A 130 12.58 -35.10 7.75
C ARG A 130 11.40 -34.14 7.69
N PRO A 131 11.64 -32.82 7.62
CA PRO A 131 10.55 -31.91 7.36
C PRO A 131 9.91 -32.27 6.03
N GLN A 132 8.60 -32.15 6.00
CA GLN A 132 7.82 -32.39 4.79
C GLN A 132 7.29 -31.06 4.32
N TRP A 133 7.46 -30.80 3.03
CA TRP A 133 6.85 -29.67 2.35
C TRP A 133 5.74 -30.21 1.48
N THR A 134 4.60 -29.51 1.50
CA THR A 134 3.52 -29.78 0.57
C THR A 134 4.05 -29.60 -0.85
N GLU A 135 4.04 -30.67 -1.65
CA GLU A 135 4.32 -30.53 -3.07
C GLU A 135 3.24 -29.64 -3.71
N GLY A 136 3.67 -28.64 -4.49
CA GLY A 136 2.78 -27.65 -5.09
C GLY A 136 2.76 -26.34 -4.32
N TRP A 137 1.67 -26.10 -3.58
CA TRP A 137 1.38 -24.83 -2.90
C TRP A 137 1.54 -25.01 -1.38
N GLN A 138 2.42 -24.23 -0.76
CA GLN A 138 2.83 -24.36 0.65
C GLN A 138 1.68 -24.10 1.63
N LEU A 139 0.77 -23.19 1.29
CA LEU A 139 -0.36 -22.82 2.16
C LEU A 139 -1.60 -23.72 1.94
N GLY A 140 -1.45 -24.82 1.19
CA GLY A 140 -2.55 -25.69 0.78
C GLY A 140 -3.02 -25.39 -0.64
N ARG A 141 -4.14 -25.96 -1.08
CA ARG A 141 -4.68 -25.68 -2.43
C ARG A 141 -5.23 -24.25 -2.49
N PRO A 142 -4.76 -23.38 -3.40
CA PRO A 142 -5.34 -22.06 -3.59
C PRO A 142 -6.76 -22.12 -4.14
N ASP A 143 -7.57 -21.15 -3.77
CA ASP A 143 -8.92 -20.96 -4.31
C ASP A 143 -8.89 -20.40 -5.73
N LEU A 144 -7.87 -19.58 -6.03
CA LEU A 144 -7.60 -19.05 -7.35
C LEU A 144 -6.11 -19.11 -7.66
N VAL A 145 -5.75 -19.63 -8.82
CA VAL A 145 -4.39 -19.56 -9.36
C VAL A 145 -4.40 -18.66 -10.58
N VAL A 146 -3.50 -17.68 -10.60
CA VAL A 146 -3.34 -16.72 -11.69
C VAL A 146 -1.92 -16.87 -12.23
N THR A 147 -1.79 -16.93 -13.56
CA THR A 147 -0.51 -17.11 -14.24
C THR A 147 -0.29 -15.97 -15.22
N LEU A 148 0.97 -15.72 -15.56
CA LEU A 148 1.29 -14.77 -16.63
C LEU A 148 0.67 -15.29 -17.95
N PRO A 149 -0.06 -14.44 -18.73
CA PRO A 149 -0.71 -14.89 -19.97
C PRO A 149 0.28 -15.40 -21.02
N GLN A 150 1.48 -14.83 -21.04
CA GLN A 150 2.59 -15.25 -21.90
C GLN A 150 3.88 -15.24 -21.09
N PRO A 151 4.73 -16.27 -21.21
CA PRO A 151 5.99 -16.31 -20.47
C PRO A 151 6.93 -15.18 -20.91
N TYR A 152 7.70 -14.66 -19.97
CA TYR A 152 8.75 -13.69 -20.25
C TYR A 152 10.08 -14.39 -20.57
N VAL A 153 10.79 -13.92 -21.59
CA VAL A 153 12.10 -14.44 -21.97
C VAL A 153 13.17 -13.49 -21.45
N LEU A 154 13.86 -13.90 -20.39
CA LEU A 154 14.98 -13.17 -19.82
C LEU A 154 16.23 -13.35 -20.70
N PRO A 155 16.89 -12.26 -21.13
CA PRO A 155 18.14 -12.33 -21.88
C PRO A 155 19.26 -13.06 -21.12
N ALA A 156 20.22 -13.61 -21.86
CA ALA A 156 21.35 -14.35 -21.30
C ALA A 156 22.32 -13.48 -20.52
N ASP A 157 22.57 -12.28 -21.04
CA ASP A 157 23.55 -11.33 -20.55
C ASP A 157 22.87 -9.98 -20.30
N GLY A 158 23.53 -9.12 -19.53
CA GLY A 158 23.02 -7.80 -19.17
C GLY A 158 23.18 -7.52 -17.69
N THR A 159 22.64 -6.39 -17.25
CA THR A 159 22.48 -6.09 -15.83
C THR A 159 21.23 -6.79 -15.28
N ASP A 160 21.02 -6.70 -13.97
CA ASP A 160 19.75 -7.13 -13.37
C ASP A 160 18.56 -6.45 -14.09
N VAL A 161 17.48 -7.21 -14.29
CA VAL A 161 16.25 -6.78 -14.96
C VAL A 161 15.16 -6.62 -13.91
N SER A 162 14.60 -5.42 -13.79
CA SER A 162 13.36 -5.20 -13.04
C SER A 162 12.22 -5.05 -14.04
N ARG A 163 11.21 -5.91 -13.95
CA ARG A 163 10.05 -5.90 -14.85
C ARG A 163 8.75 -5.94 -14.07
N VAL A 164 7.79 -5.13 -14.49
CA VAL A 164 6.47 -5.07 -13.87
C VAL A 164 5.47 -5.85 -14.72
N PHE A 165 4.95 -6.95 -14.21
CA PHE A 165 3.88 -7.72 -14.87
C PHE A 165 2.51 -7.35 -14.32
N VAL A 166 1.50 -7.23 -15.19
CA VAL A 166 0.13 -6.93 -14.77
C VAL A 166 -0.77 -8.13 -15.06
N LEU A 167 -1.42 -8.64 -14.01
CA LEU A 167 -2.29 -9.81 -14.09
C LEU A 167 -3.71 -9.42 -13.73
N ALA A 168 -4.59 -9.45 -14.73
CA ALA A 168 -6.01 -9.28 -14.51
C ALA A 168 -6.57 -10.45 -13.69
N LEU A 169 -7.40 -10.12 -12.69
CA LEU A 169 -8.00 -11.11 -11.82
C LEU A 169 -9.42 -11.47 -12.27
N PRO A 170 -9.75 -12.76 -12.47
CA PRO A 170 -11.09 -13.21 -12.85
C PRO A 170 -12.03 -13.23 -11.64
N VAL A 171 -12.22 -12.07 -11.02
CA VAL A 171 -13.05 -11.87 -9.84
C VAL A 171 -14.20 -10.92 -10.18
N ASP A 172 -15.42 -11.40 -10.05
CA ASP A 172 -16.68 -10.74 -10.41
C ASP A 172 -17.44 -10.16 -9.21
N THR A 173 -17.09 -10.61 -8.00
CA THR A 173 -17.63 -10.13 -6.72
C THR A 173 -16.52 -9.78 -5.74
N MET A 174 -16.82 -9.01 -4.69
CA MET A 174 -15.85 -8.74 -3.63
C MET A 174 -15.35 -10.07 -3.01
N ARG A 175 -14.04 -10.23 -2.91
CA ARG A 175 -13.38 -11.35 -2.21
C ARG A 175 -12.51 -10.82 -1.07
N TYR A 176 -12.28 -11.66 -0.07
CA TYR A 176 -11.43 -11.34 1.08
C TYR A 176 -10.24 -12.27 1.09
N VAL A 177 -9.05 -11.74 0.87
CA VAL A 177 -7.85 -12.56 0.67
C VAL A 177 -7.10 -12.71 1.98
N ARG A 178 -6.98 -13.97 2.42
CA ARG A 178 -6.24 -14.37 3.62
C ARG A 178 -4.80 -14.71 3.33
N GLY A 179 -4.47 -15.06 2.10
CA GLY A 179 -3.12 -15.45 1.73
C GLY A 179 -2.82 -15.21 0.27
N LEU A 180 -1.55 -14.97 0.00
CA LEU A 180 -0.99 -14.93 -1.34
C LEU A 180 0.30 -15.73 -1.31
N GLU A 181 0.41 -16.70 -2.21
CA GLU A 181 1.65 -17.44 -2.44
C GLU A 181 2.17 -17.13 -3.84
N PHE A 182 3.39 -16.61 -3.93
CA PHE A 182 4.06 -16.33 -5.19
C PHE A 182 5.01 -17.47 -5.55
N ARG A 183 4.88 -17.98 -6.76
CA ARG A 183 5.83 -18.93 -7.35
C ARG A 183 6.49 -18.27 -8.54
N PRO A 184 7.83 -18.16 -8.57
CA PRO A 184 8.53 -17.40 -9.60
C PRO A 184 8.53 -18.04 -10.99
N GLY A 185 8.13 -19.31 -11.13
CA GLY A 185 8.26 -20.08 -12.37
C GLY A 185 9.70 -20.50 -12.70
N ASN A 186 10.68 -19.62 -12.43
CA ASN A 186 12.10 -19.91 -12.56
C ASN A 186 12.90 -19.34 -11.38
N GLN A 187 13.07 -20.17 -10.36
CA GLN A 187 13.76 -19.81 -9.11
C GLN A 187 15.26 -19.52 -9.27
N LYS A 188 15.87 -19.86 -10.43
CA LYS A 188 17.30 -19.63 -10.67
C LYS A 188 17.63 -18.17 -10.94
N VAL A 189 16.69 -17.46 -11.56
CA VAL A 189 16.88 -16.09 -12.04
C VAL A 189 16.03 -15.06 -11.29
N VAL A 190 14.88 -15.45 -10.75
CA VAL A 190 14.04 -14.53 -9.97
C VAL A 190 14.64 -14.34 -8.58
N HIS A 191 14.98 -13.10 -8.26
CA HIS A 191 15.65 -12.72 -7.03
C HIS A 191 14.69 -12.26 -5.93
N HIS A 192 13.71 -11.44 -6.28
CA HIS A 192 12.59 -11.07 -5.41
C HIS A 192 11.39 -10.60 -6.24
N ALA A 193 10.24 -10.48 -5.60
CA ALA A 193 9.06 -9.83 -6.18
C ALA A 193 8.35 -8.95 -5.15
N ASN A 194 7.94 -7.75 -5.55
CA ASN A 194 7.00 -6.91 -4.82
C ASN A 194 5.65 -6.96 -5.53
N ILE A 195 4.59 -7.23 -4.79
CA ILE A 195 3.26 -7.44 -5.35
C ILE A 195 2.34 -6.37 -4.81
N ARG A 196 1.58 -5.75 -5.70
CA ARG A 196 0.62 -4.69 -5.40
C ARG A 196 -0.70 -4.98 -6.09
N ILE A 197 -1.71 -4.21 -5.75
CA ILE A 197 -2.97 -4.17 -6.49
C ILE A 197 -3.14 -2.82 -7.16
N ASP A 198 -3.70 -2.81 -8.37
CA ASP A 198 -4.21 -1.59 -9.00
C ASP A 198 -5.72 -1.75 -9.21
N ARG A 199 -6.49 -0.80 -8.68
CA ARG A 199 -7.96 -0.77 -8.83
C ARG A 199 -8.40 0.07 -10.02
N THR A 200 -7.45 0.58 -10.79
CA THR A 200 -7.62 1.40 -11.97
C THR A 200 -7.02 0.68 -13.18
N PRO A 201 -7.32 1.10 -14.43
CA PRO A 201 -6.68 0.51 -15.60
C PRO A 201 -5.24 0.99 -15.84
N ALA A 202 -4.66 1.83 -14.97
CA ALA A 202 -3.40 2.52 -15.25
C ALA A 202 -2.23 1.56 -15.47
N SER A 203 -2.02 0.58 -14.58
CA SER A 203 -0.97 -0.43 -14.79
C SER A 203 -1.18 -1.26 -16.06
N ARG A 204 -2.41 -1.67 -16.37
CA ARG A 204 -2.72 -2.39 -17.62
C ARG A 204 -2.40 -1.57 -18.86
N GLN A 205 -2.71 -0.27 -18.84
CA GLN A 205 -2.40 0.61 -19.97
C GLN A 205 -0.89 0.78 -20.20
N LEU A 206 -0.07 0.70 -19.15
CA LEU A 206 1.39 0.70 -19.27
C LEU A 206 1.89 -0.62 -19.87
N ASP A 207 1.34 -1.75 -19.41
CA ASP A 207 1.63 -3.08 -19.96
C ASP A 207 1.25 -3.18 -21.45
N ASP A 208 0.04 -2.75 -21.83
CA ASP A 208 -0.46 -2.75 -23.21
C ASP A 208 0.37 -1.91 -24.19
N GLN A 209 1.20 -0.98 -23.69
CA GLN A 209 2.11 -0.15 -24.48
C GLN A 209 3.48 -0.81 -24.73
N ASP A 210 3.82 -1.85 -23.96
CA ASP A 210 5.07 -2.60 -24.12
C ASP A 210 4.83 -3.81 -25.05
N PRO A 211 5.74 -4.05 -26.01
CA PRO A 211 5.59 -5.18 -26.93
C PRO A 211 5.86 -6.56 -26.30
N ALA A 212 6.47 -6.62 -25.11
CA ALA A 212 6.70 -7.85 -24.36
C ALA A 212 5.83 -7.89 -23.10
N PRO A 213 5.56 -9.06 -22.49
CA PRO A 213 4.68 -9.14 -21.33
C PRO A 213 5.20 -8.31 -20.15
N GLY A 214 4.38 -7.45 -19.56
CA GLY A 214 4.80 -6.49 -18.54
C GLY A 214 5.54 -5.29 -19.14
N TYR A 215 6.04 -4.38 -18.30
CA TYR A 215 6.77 -3.19 -18.74
C TYR A 215 8.01 -2.90 -17.88
N GLU A 216 8.93 -2.11 -18.42
CA GLU A 216 10.08 -1.58 -17.67
C GLU A 216 9.75 -0.21 -17.06
N GLY A 217 10.27 0.05 -15.85
CA GLY A 217 10.17 1.35 -15.21
C GLY A 217 9.49 1.31 -13.85
N LEU A 218 8.92 2.46 -13.45
CA LEU A 218 8.29 2.62 -12.15
C LEU A 218 6.89 2.02 -12.13
N LEU A 219 6.51 1.47 -10.98
CA LEU A 219 5.12 1.10 -10.72
C LEU A 219 4.20 2.30 -10.91
N SER A 220 2.99 2.06 -11.44
CA SER A 220 1.95 3.09 -11.47
C SER A 220 1.70 3.62 -10.06
N HIS A 221 1.45 4.93 -9.91
CA HIS A 221 1.11 5.53 -8.63
C HIS A 221 -0.15 4.91 -7.99
N SER A 222 -1.08 4.42 -8.82
CA SER A 222 -2.30 3.70 -8.39
C SER A 222 -2.02 2.29 -7.85
N ALA A 223 -0.85 1.71 -8.13
CA ALA A 223 -0.48 0.39 -7.64
C ALA A 223 0.01 0.48 -6.19
N VAL A 224 -0.77 -0.07 -5.27
CA VAL A 224 -0.55 0.04 -3.82
C VAL A 224 -0.57 -1.32 -3.13
N TYR A 225 0.04 -1.40 -1.95
CA TYR A 225 -0.16 -2.54 -1.06
C TYR A 225 -1.64 -2.62 -0.63
N PRO A 226 -2.31 -3.78 -0.74
CA PRO A 226 -3.72 -3.89 -0.44
C PRO A 226 -3.96 -3.77 1.06
N ASP A 227 -4.74 -2.75 1.44
CA ASP A 227 -5.24 -2.58 2.80
C ASP A 227 -4.13 -2.70 3.88
N GLY A 228 -2.94 -2.14 3.59
CA GLY A 228 -1.81 -2.11 4.52
C GLY A 228 -1.04 -3.43 4.70
N HIS A 229 -1.20 -4.40 3.78
CA HIS A 229 -0.51 -5.69 3.86
C HIS A 229 0.76 -5.75 3.01
N PHE A 230 1.86 -6.22 3.61
CA PHE A 230 3.07 -6.56 2.85
C PHE A 230 2.85 -7.78 1.96
N LEU A 231 3.00 -7.59 0.65
CA LEU A 231 3.00 -8.66 -0.34
C LEU A 231 4.35 -8.72 -1.07
N GLY A 232 5.41 -9.01 -0.32
CA GLY A 232 6.74 -9.27 -0.89
C GLY A 232 7.03 -10.78 -0.98
N TRP A 233 7.97 -11.14 -1.84
CA TRP A 233 8.54 -12.47 -1.90
C TRP A 233 10.06 -12.42 -2.11
N THR A 234 10.79 -13.21 -1.34
CA THR A 234 12.21 -13.54 -1.52
C THR A 234 12.39 -15.03 -1.28
N PRO A 235 13.44 -15.67 -1.82
CA PRO A 235 13.75 -17.07 -1.56
C PRO A 235 13.75 -17.41 -0.07
N GLY A 236 13.02 -18.45 0.33
CA GLY A 236 12.91 -18.89 1.73
C GLY A 236 11.94 -18.09 2.61
N GLN A 237 11.34 -17.00 2.11
CA GLN A 237 10.35 -16.25 2.88
C GLN A 237 9.05 -17.04 3.01
N VAL A 238 8.52 -17.11 4.23
CA VAL A 238 7.23 -17.74 4.55
C VAL A 238 6.21 -16.67 4.90
N ALA A 239 5.06 -16.68 4.22
CA ALA A 239 3.93 -15.82 4.51
C ALA A 239 2.72 -16.69 4.92
N PRO A 240 2.43 -16.86 6.23
CA PRO A 240 1.29 -17.68 6.65
C PRO A 240 -0.04 -17.05 6.24
N LEU A 241 -1.10 -17.88 6.22
CA LEU A 241 -2.47 -17.38 6.06
C LEU A 241 -2.83 -16.44 7.21
N LEU A 242 -3.35 -15.27 6.87
CA LEU A 242 -3.87 -14.28 7.80
C LEU A 242 -5.08 -14.86 8.56
N PRO A 243 -5.29 -14.47 9.84
CA PRO A 243 -6.56 -14.71 10.53
C PRO A 243 -7.75 -14.16 9.73
N ASN A 244 -8.96 -14.73 9.91
CA ASN A 244 -10.16 -14.32 9.16
C ASN A 244 -10.40 -12.80 9.24
N GLY A 245 -10.34 -12.21 10.44
CA GLY A 245 -10.59 -10.78 10.66
C GLY A 245 -9.52 -9.83 10.09
N LEU A 246 -8.47 -10.33 9.43
CA LEU A 246 -7.39 -9.55 8.82
C LEU A 246 -7.25 -9.75 7.30
N ALA A 247 -8.20 -10.41 6.65
CA ALA A 247 -8.17 -10.56 5.19
C ALA A 247 -8.23 -9.19 4.47
N TRP A 248 -7.54 -9.01 3.35
CA TRP A 248 -7.63 -7.78 2.56
C TRP A 248 -8.68 -7.87 1.46
N ARG A 249 -9.26 -6.72 1.09
CA ARG A 249 -10.38 -6.61 0.16
C ARG A 249 -9.89 -6.61 -1.29
N LEU A 250 -10.41 -7.55 -2.07
CA LEU A 250 -10.20 -7.67 -3.50
C LEU A 250 -11.50 -7.41 -4.26
N ALA A 251 -11.61 -6.20 -4.82
CA ALA A 251 -12.78 -5.78 -5.58
C ALA A 251 -12.73 -6.29 -7.03
N PRO A 252 -13.88 -6.45 -7.71
CA PRO A 252 -13.91 -6.73 -9.14
C PRO A 252 -13.14 -5.69 -9.95
N GLY A 253 -12.50 -6.13 -11.04
CA GLY A 253 -11.71 -5.25 -11.92
C GLY A 253 -10.35 -4.81 -11.37
N THR A 254 -9.92 -5.35 -10.22
CA THR A 254 -8.58 -5.13 -9.65
C THR A 254 -7.54 -6.00 -10.36
N ASP A 255 -6.40 -5.42 -10.71
CA ASP A 255 -5.25 -6.12 -11.26
C ASP A 255 -4.20 -6.40 -10.17
N LEU A 256 -3.48 -7.52 -10.28
CA LEU A 256 -2.22 -7.73 -9.55
C LEU A 256 -1.07 -7.13 -10.35
N VAL A 257 -0.23 -6.36 -9.67
CA VAL A 257 0.93 -5.70 -10.27
C VAL A 257 2.18 -6.26 -9.60
N LEU A 258 2.99 -6.99 -10.37
CA LEU A 258 4.14 -7.74 -9.89
C LEU A 258 5.41 -7.07 -10.39
N GLU A 259 6.10 -6.34 -9.52
CA GLU A 259 7.47 -5.92 -9.78
C GLU A 259 8.41 -7.08 -9.46
N VAL A 260 8.99 -7.69 -10.50
CA VAL A 260 9.87 -8.86 -10.37
C VAL A 260 11.28 -8.47 -10.76
N HIS A 261 12.20 -8.69 -9.82
CA HIS A 261 13.62 -8.46 -10.03
C HIS A 261 14.31 -9.78 -10.40
N MET A 262 15.03 -9.78 -11.52
CA MET A 262 15.63 -10.96 -12.14
C MET A 262 17.10 -10.74 -12.46
N LYS A 263 17.91 -11.79 -12.32
CA LYS A 263 19.34 -11.79 -12.63
C LYS A 263 19.64 -12.72 -13.80
N PRO A 264 20.21 -12.23 -14.91
CA PRO A 264 20.64 -13.08 -16.01
C PRO A 264 21.60 -14.19 -15.53
N SER A 265 21.41 -15.42 -16.03
CA SER A 265 22.21 -16.59 -15.63
C SER A 265 23.43 -16.85 -16.53
N GLY A 266 23.65 -16.01 -17.54
CA GLY A 266 24.57 -16.29 -18.67
C GLY A 266 23.92 -17.16 -19.76
N ARG A 267 22.61 -17.42 -19.67
CA ARG A 267 21.79 -18.13 -20.65
C ARG A 267 20.42 -17.51 -20.74
N THR A 268 19.78 -17.63 -21.90
CA THR A 268 18.38 -17.23 -22.06
C THR A 268 17.51 -18.11 -21.18
N GLU A 269 16.68 -17.48 -20.35
CA GLU A 269 15.88 -18.16 -19.34
C GLU A 269 14.41 -17.76 -19.51
N VAL A 270 13.50 -18.72 -19.31
CA VAL A 270 12.06 -18.45 -19.35
C VAL A 270 11.57 -18.20 -17.94
N VAL A 271 10.78 -17.15 -17.74
CA VAL A 271 10.20 -16.75 -16.46
C VAL A 271 8.68 -16.71 -16.60
N GLU A 272 8.00 -17.54 -15.82
CA GLU A 272 6.55 -17.75 -15.89
C GLU A 272 5.96 -17.80 -14.47
N PRO A 273 5.79 -16.63 -13.82
CA PRO A 273 5.31 -16.59 -12.46
C PRO A 273 3.84 -17.02 -12.35
N SER A 274 3.50 -17.60 -11.21
CA SER A 274 2.12 -17.93 -10.85
C SER A 274 1.83 -17.52 -9.41
N ILE A 275 0.61 -17.07 -9.16
CA ILE A 275 0.14 -16.61 -7.84
C ILE A 275 -1.05 -17.44 -7.40
N GLY A 276 -0.98 -17.99 -6.21
CA GLY A 276 -2.10 -18.63 -5.52
C GLY A 276 -2.73 -17.66 -4.54
N LEU A 277 -4.03 -17.39 -4.69
CA LEU A 277 -4.83 -16.61 -3.76
C LEU A 277 -5.70 -17.54 -2.91
N TYR A 278 -5.78 -17.22 -1.62
CA TYR A 278 -6.53 -17.96 -0.63
C TYR A 278 -7.57 -17.02 -0.02
N PHE A 279 -8.84 -17.37 -0.14
CA PHE A 279 -9.96 -16.53 0.27
C PHE A 279 -10.48 -16.92 1.65
N GLY A 280 -11.07 -15.93 2.33
CA GLY A 280 -11.92 -16.11 3.50
C GLY A 280 -13.36 -15.75 3.15
N ASP A 281 -14.28 -16.18 4.01
CA ASP A 281 -15.71 -15.99 3.81
C ASP A 281 -16.25 -14.69 4.43
N GLU A 282 -15.43 -13.99 5.21
CA GLU A 282 -15.82 -12.83 6.02
C GLU A 282 -14.99 -11.58 5.67
N PRO A 283 -15.59 -10.37 5.71
CA PRO A 283 -14.85 -9.12 5.58
C PRO A 283 -13.86 -8.92 6.73
N PRO A 284 -12.80 -8.11 6.54
CA PRO A 284 -11.90 -7.78 7.64
C PRO A 284 -12.64 -7.06 8.77
N GLU A 285 -12.32 -7.47 10.00
CA GLU A 285 -12.72 -6.75 11.22
C GLU A 285 -11.80 -5.56 11.48
N ARG A 286 -10.51 -5.68 11.10
CA ARG A 286 -9.50 -4.63 11.22
C ARG A 286 -8.62 -4.59 9.99
N THR A 287 -8.17 -3.40 9.64
CA THR A 287 -7.25 -3.16 8.52
C THR A 287 -5.92 -2.63 9.05
N PRO A 288 -4.76 -3.25 8.70
CA PRO A 288 -3.45 -2.71 9.04
C PRO A 288 -3.17 -1.32 8.43
N ALA A 289 -2.31 -0.57 9.10
CA ALA A 289 -1.63 0.60 8.57
C ALA A 289 -0.18 0.24 8.20
N MET A 290 0.36 0.96 7.22
CA MET A 290 1.79 0.92 6.89
C MET A 290 2.44 2.27 7.18
N LEU A 291 3.54 2.25 7.92
CA LEU A 291 4.42 3.39 8.14
C LEU A 291 5.76 3.14 7.45
N ARG A 292 6.26 4.11 6.69
CA ARG A 292 7.64 4.14 6.20
C ARG A 292 8.45 5.12 7.03
N LEU A 293 9.56 4.65 7.59
CA LEU A 293 10.62 5.50 8.14
C LEU A 293 11.83 5.45 7.22
N GLY A 294 12.31 6.59 6.76
CA GLY A 294 13.42 6.66 5.82
C GLY A 294 13.62 8.08 5.30
N ARG A 295 14.83 8.38 4.85
CA ARG A 295 15.18 9.69 4.28
C ARG A 295 15.42 9.55 2.79
N GLN A 296 14.77 10.40 2.00
CA GLN A 296 14.98 10.44 0.55
C GLN A 296 15.99 11.52 0.10
N SER A 297 16.61 12.20 1.05
CA SER A 297 17.66 13.21 0.82
C SER A 297 19.09 12.63 0.83
N ILE A 298 19.25 11.34 0.53
CA ILE A 298 20.55 10.66 0.52
C ILE A 298 21.49 11.31 -0.50
N ASP A 299 22.70 11.60 -0.05
CA ASP A 299 23.78 12.18 -0.84
C ASP A 299 25.14 11.75 -0.27
N ILE A 300 25.67 10.66 -0.81
CA ILE A 300 26.88 9.99 -0.35
C ILE A 300 28.04 10.36 -1.27
N ALA A 301 29.08 10.97 -0.72
CA ALA A 301 30.26 11.32 -1.49
C ALA A 301 31.01 10.05 -1.97
N ALA A 302 31.71 10.16 -3.10
CA ALA A 302 32.59 9.09 -3.58
C ALA A 302 33.66 8.78 -2.51
N GLY A 303 33.84 7.50 -2.17
CA GLY A 303 34.84 7.07 -1.19
C GLY A 303 34.41 7.20 0.27
N GLN A 304 33.25 7.80 0.55
CA GLN A 304 32.81 8.02 1.93
C GLN A 304 32.49 6.71 2.63
N LYS A 305 33.16 6.49 3.76
CA LYS A 305 32.87 5.43 4.72
C LYS A 305 31.89 5.98 5.76
N ASP A 306 30.98 5.14 6.23
CA ASP A 306 30.09 5.41 7.37
C ASP A 306 29.14 6.62 7.19
N TYR A 307 28.60 6.81 5.98
CA TYR A 307 27.49 7.76 5.80
C TYR A 307 26.25 7.22 6.50
N ALA A 308 25.59 8.03 7.35
CA ALA A 308 24.42 7.57 8.09
C ALA A 308 23.21 8.48 7.83
N ILE A 309 22.04 7.86 7.74
CA ILE A 309 20.75 8.55 7.76
C ILE A 309 19.92 8.03 8.91
N GLY A 310 19.02 8.88 9.40
CA GLY A 310 18.05 8.50 10.40
C GLY A 310 16.72 9.19 10.19
N ASP A 311 15.67 8.53 10.63
CA ASP A 311 14.32 9.04 10.58
C ASP A 311 13.50 8.57 11.79
N SER A 312 12.49 9.34 12.16
CA SER A 312 11.66 9.05 13.32
C SER A 312 10.20 9.48 13.16
N PHE A 313 9.34 8.86 13.98
CA PHE A 313 7.91 9.17 14.05
C PHE A 313 7.35 8.87 15.44
N VAL A 314 6.55 9.79 15.99
CA VAL A 314 5.88 9.61 17.28
C VAL A 314 4.47 9.10 17.06
N LEU A 315 4.13 7.97 17.69
CA LEU A 315 2.83 7.32 17.52
C LEU A 315 1.68 8.16 18.12
N PRO A 316 0.64 8.51 17.35
CA PRO A 316 -0.49 9.30 17.84
C PRO A 316 -1.54 8.47 18.60
N VAL A 317 -1.45 7.14 18.49
CA VAL A 317 -2.36 6.12 19.05
C VAL A 317 -1.57 4.90 19.48
N ASP A 318 -2.18 4.02 20.27
CA ASP A 318 -1.61 2.70 20.56
C ASP A 318 -1.65 1.83 19.29
N VAL A 319 -0.59 1.05 19.06
CA VAL A 319 -0.48 0.17 17.88
C VAL A 319 0.08 -1.19 18.25
N GLU A 320 -0.34 -2.24 17.55
CA GLU A 320 0.27 -3.57 17.62
C GLU A 320 1.12 -3.82 16.37
N VAL A 321 2.42 -4.01 16.55
CA VAL A 321 3.38 -4.21 15.44
C VAL A 321 3.35 -5.66 14.98
N GLN A 322 3.02 -5.87 13.70
CA GLN A 322 2.87 -7.21 13.10
C GLN A 322 4.13 -7.68 12.36
N ALA A 323 4.69 -6.78 11.57
CA ALA A 323 5.80 -7.10 10.69
C ALA A 323 6.56 -5.83 10.31
N ILE A 324 7.80 -6.01 9.87
CA ILE A 324 8.63 -4.94 9.36
C ILE A 324 9.37 -5.40 8.09
N GLN A 325 9.75 -4.43 7.25
CA GLN A 325 10.55 -4.68 6.07
C GLN A 325 11.61 -3.58 5.96
N PRO A 326 12.86 -3.84 6.39
CA PRO A 326 13.98 -2.99 6.03
C PRO A 326 14.25 -3.12 4.53
N HIS A 327 14.67 -2.02 3.90
CA HIS A 327 14.97 -1.92 2.48
C HIS A 327 16.08 -0.89 2.26
N ALA A 328 17.14 -1.30 1.59
CA ALA A 328 18.27 -0.47 1.18
C ALA A 328 19.08 -1.17 0.09
N HIS A 329 19.85 -0.44 -0.69
CA HIS A 329 20.63 -0.95 -1.81
C HIS A 329 22.03 -1.43 -1.40
N TYR A 330 22.93 -1.50 -2.39
CA TYR A 330 24.20 -2.21 -2.29
C TYR A 330 25.18 -1.64 -1.26
N ARG A 331 25.06 -0.35 -0.89
CA ARG A 331 26.06 0.31 -0.01
C ARG A 331 25.66 0.28 1.44
N ALA A 332 24.42 -0.02 1.77
CA ALA A 332 24.01 -0.21 3.15
C ALA A 332 24.83 -1.34 3.80
N ARG A 333 25.24 -1.10 5.04
CA ARG A 333 26.05 -2.00 5.87
C ARG A 333 25.32 -2.38 7.14
N GLU A 334 24.63 -1.44 7.77
CA GLU A 334 23.98 -1.62 9.06
C GLU A 334 22.59 -0.98 9.07
N VAL A 335 21.64 -1.65 9.71
CA VAL A 335 20.26 -1.17 9.92
C VAL A 335 19.89 -1.35 11.39
N LYS A 336 19.43 -0.27 12.04
CA LYS A 336 18.92 -0.28 13.41
C LYS A 336 17.50 0.28 13.42
N GLY A 337 16.54 -0.49 13.90
CA GLY A 337 15.16 -0.07 14.14
C GLY A 337 14.83 -0.17 15.62
N LEU A 338 14.37 0.93 16.22
CA LEU A 338 14.14 1.07 17.66
C LEU A 338 12.79 1.73 17.94
N ALA A 339 12.19 1.38 19.06
CA ALA A 339 11.04 2.05 19.63
C ALA A 339 11.38 2.53 21.04
N THR A 340 11.34 3.84 21.26
CA THR A 340 11.54 4.48 22.56
C THR A 340 10.17 4.80 23.16
N LEU A 341 9.81 4.08 24.23
CA LEU A 341 8.51 4.20 24.89
C LEU A 341 8.39 5.53 25.66
N PRO A 342 7.17 5.97 26.02
CA PRO A 342 6.95 7.21 26.77
C PRO A 342 7.67 7.29 28.13
N ASP A 343 7.99 6.14 28.73
CA ASP A 343 8.76 6.05 29.98
C ASP A 343 10.28 6.10 29.79
N GLY A 344 10.74 6.20 28.53
CA GLY A 344 12.16 6.23 28.15
C GLY A 344 12.79 4.86 27.94
N THR A 345 12.07 3.76 28.19
CA THR A 345 12.58 2.41 27.90
C THR A 345 12.62 2.17 26.39
N THR A 346 13.58 1.38 25.93
CA THR A 346 13.74 1.07 24.50
C THR A 346 13.40 -0.38 24.20
N LYS A 347 12.82 -0.60 23.03
CA LYS A 347 12.54 -1.91 22.46
C LYS A 347 13.08 -1.97 21.05
N TRP A 348 13.80 -3.05 20.73
CA TRP A 348 14.27 -3.28 19.38
C TRP A 348 13.13 -3.70 18.47
N LEU A 349 13.08 -3.07 17.29
CA LEU A 349 12.27 -3.54 16.17
C LEU A 349 13.10 -4.48 15.30
N ILE A 350 14.34 -4.08 14.98
CA ILE A 350 15.28 -4.91 14.24
C ILE A 350 16.71 -4.41 14.40
N TYR A 351 17.66 -5.33 14.32
CA TYR A 351 19.06 -5.00 14.13
C TYR A 351 19.68 -5.92 13.07
N ILE A 352 20.30 -5.33 12.06
CA ILE A 352 21.06 -6.01 11.01
C ILE A 352 22.44 -5.37 10.95
N LYS A 353 23.49 -6.11 11.35
CA LYS A 353 24.87 -5.59 11.36
C LYS A 353 25.63 -5.80 10.04
N ASP A 354 25.14 -6.71 9.19
CA ASP A 354 25.70 -6.98 7.86
C ASP A 354 24.56 -7.03 6.82
N TRP A 355 24.05 -5.86 6.48
CA TRP A 355 23.03 -5.70 5.45
C TRP A 355 23.50 -6.29 4.12
N ASP A 356 22.61 -7.03 3.47
CA ASP A 356 22.84 -7.60 2.16
C ASP A 356 21.59 -7.38 1.31
N PHE A 357 21.70 -6.53 0.28
CA PHE A 357 20.63 -6.25 -0.67
C PHE A 357 20.02 -7.51 -1.31
N ARG A 358 20.72 -8.66 -1.24
CA ARG A 358 20.18 -9.92 -1.74
C ARG A 358 19.08 -10.53 -0.88
N TRP A 359 18.95 -10.10 0.38
CA TRP A 359 18.11 -10.72 1.40
C TRP A 359 17.19 -9.68 2.08
N GLN A 360 16.21 -9.20 1.31
CA GLN A 360 15.30 -8.13 1.71
C GLN A 360 13.95 -8.68 2.17
N HIS A 361 14.00 -9.51 3.21
CA HIS A 361 12.82 -10.19 3.72
C HIS A 361 11.82 -9.23 4.36
N VAL A 362 10.56 -9.66 4.34
CA VAL A 362 9.57 -9.17 5.28
C VAL A 362 9.66 -9.99 6.57
N TYR A 363 10.06 -9.34 7.65
CA TYR A 363 10.24 -9.95 8.96
C TYR A 363 8.93 -9.88 9.74
N ARG A 364 8.23 -11.03 9.84
CA ARG A 364 6.98 -11.19 10.59
C ARG A 364 7.27 -11.67 12.00
N TYR A 365 6.81 -10.95 13.01
CA TYR A 365 7.05 -11.34 14.39
C TYR A 365 6.33 -12.64 14.73
N VAL A 366 7.01 -13.53 15.45
CA VAL A 366 6.37 -14.73 16.03
C VAL A 366 5.28 -14.32 17.02
N THR A 367 5.59 -13.33 17.86
CA THR A 367 4.65 -12.72 18.80
C THR A 367 4.57 -11.22 18.55
N PRO A 368 3.52 -10.73 17.87
CA PRO A 368 3.23 -9.30 17.77
C PRO A 368 3.16 -8.63 19.14
N PHE A 369 3.46 -7.34 19.22
CA PHE A 369 3.48 -6.60 20.49
C PHE A 369 2.90 -5.21 20.35
N VAL A 370 2.33 -4.71 21.45
CA VAL A 370 1.74 -3.37 21.51
C VAL A 370 2.79 -2.33 21.88
N LEU A 371 2.75 -1.19 21.19
CA LEU A 371 3.47 0.03 21.52
C LEU A 371 2.45 1.11 21.90
N PRO A 372 2.60 1.77 23.06
CA PRO A 372 1.67 2.80 23.49
C PRO A 372 1.83 4.09 22.65
N LYS A 373 0.75 4.86 22.56
CA LYS A 373 0.76 6.25 22.10
C LYS A 373 1.91 7.03 22.75
N GLY A 374 2.58 7.86 21.96
CA GLY A 374 3.73 8.64 22.40
C GLY A 374 5.07 7.90 22.29
N THR A 375 5.07 6.62 21.92
CA THR A 375 6.29 5.90 21.55
C THR A 375 6.91 6.54 20.31
N THR A 376 8.21 6.80 20.35
CA THR A 376 9.01 7.26 19.21
C THR A 376 9.58 6.05 18.49
N LEU A 377 9.21 5.86 17.24
CA LEU A 377 9.81 4.88 16.35
C LEU A 377 10.98 5.53 15.61
N GLU A 378 12.11 4.85 15.54
CA GLU A 378 13.35 5.38 14.95
C GLU A 378 14.01 4.32 14.06
N VAL A 379 14.58 4.78 12.95
CA VAL A 379 15.46 3.96 12.12
C VAL A 379 16.77 4.68 11.86
N GLN A 380 17.86 3.92 11.80
CA GLN A 380 19.16 4.38 11.32
C GLN A 380 19.71 3.38 10.30
N TYR A 381 20.18 3.91 9.17
CA TYR A 381 20.98 3.17 8.20
C TYR A 381 22.39 3.75 8.14
N THR A 382 23.37 2.87 7.97
CA THR A 382 24.77 3.25 7.71
C THR A 382 25.23 2.65 6.39
N PHE A 383 25.91 3.44 5.56
CA PHE A 383 26.34 3.12 4.21
C PHE A 383 27.86 3.27 4.05
N ASP A 384 28.44 2.44 3.18
CA ASP A 384 29.84 2.48 2.79
C ASP A 384 29.97 2.59 1.26
N ASN A 385 30.32 3.79 0.78
CA ASN A 385 30.58 4.08 -0.63
C ASN A 385 32.09 4.12 -0.94
N SER A 386 32.91 3.39 -0.18
CA SER A 386 34.33 3.24 -0.46
C SER A 386 34.63 2.11 -1.44
N ALA A 387 35.86 2.10 -1.95
CA ALA A 387 36.36 1.03 -2.83
C ALA A 387 36.54 -0.30 -2.07
N ASP A 388 36.66 -0.25 -0.73
CA ASP A 388 36.84 -1.42 0.13
C ASP A 388 35.54 -2.18 0.37
N ASN A 389 34.37 -1.57 0.11
CA ASN A 389 33.10 -2.27 0.19
C ASN A 389 32.97 -3.24 -1.01
N PRO A 390 33.04 -4.56 -0.80
CA PRO A 390 32.97 -5.54 -1.89
C PRO A 390 31.58 -5.59 -2.55
N ARG A 391 30.55 -5.01 -1.92
CA ARG A 391 29.20 -4.90 -2.46
C ARG A 391 28.98 -3.62 -3.27
N ASN A 392 29.92 -2.66 -3.27
CA ASN A 392 29.77 -1.43 -4.05
C ASN A 392 29.74 -1.75 -5.56
N PRO A 393 28.65 -1.44 -6.28
CA PRO A 393 28.50 -1.78 -7.69
C PRO A 393 29.36 -0.90 -8.61
N GLN A 394 29.99 0.15 -8.07
CA GLN A 394 30.79 1.11 -8.84
C GLN A 394 32.23 1.11 -8.36
N GLN A 395 33.14 0.73 -9.26
CA GLN A 395 34.59 0.73 -9.02
C GLN A 395 35.27 1.45 -10.19
N PRO A 396 35.89 2.63 -9.97
CA PRO A 396 36.03 3.34 -8.70
C PRO A 396 34.69 3.92 -8.19
N PRO A 397 34.54 4.20 -6.87
CA PRO A 397 33.32 4.80 -6.34
C PRO A 397 33.03 6.19 -6.91
N THR A 398 31.75 6.47 -7.14
CA THR A 398 31.24 7.79 -7.55
C THR A 398 30.30 8.36 -6.49
N ARG A 399 29.93 9.64 -6.59
CA ARG A 399 28.86 10.21 -5.75
C ARG A 399 27.55 9.46 -6.00
N VAL A 400 26.80 9.20 -4.95
CA VAL A 400 25.54 8.44 -4.99
C VAL A 400 24.45 9.25 -4.33
N LEU A 401 23.29 9.32 -4.96
CA LEU A 401 22.12 10.03 -4.46
C LEU A 401 21.00 9.03 -4.15
N TRP A 402 19.95 9.51 -3.50
CA TRP A 402 18.71 8.75 -3.43
C TRP A 402 18.16 8.45 -4.83
N GLY A 403 17.67 7.24 -5.03
CA GLY A 403 17.03 6.84 -6.29
C GLY A 403 16.52 5.41 -6.27
N GLN A 404 15.65 5.09 -7.22
CA GLN A 404 14.91 3.82 -7.31
C GLN A 404 15.75 2.66 -7.88
N TRP A 405 16.92 2.93 -8.45
CA TRP A 405 17.75 1.88 -9.00
C TRP A 405 18.72 1.34 -7.96
N SER A 406 19.04 0.05 -8.05
CA SER A 406 19.98 -0.60 -7.15
C SER A 406 21.38 0.05 -7.14
N LYS A 407 21.78 0.75 -8.21
CA LYS A 407 23.04 1.52 -8.27
C LYS A 407 23.00 2.84 -7.51
N ASP A 408 21.81 3.38 -7.28
CA ASP A 408 21.54 4.53 -6.41
C ASP A 408 21.46 4.00 -4.96
N GLU A 409 20.88 4.77 -4.04
CA GLU A 409 20.71 4.31 -2.65
C GLU A 409 19.33 4.63 -2.07
N MET A 410 18.92 3.80 -1.12
CA MET A 410 17.67 3.93 -0.35
C MET A 410 17.90 3.46 1.09
N GLY A 411 17.01 3.82 2.01
CA GLY A 411 17.08 3.35 3.38
C GLY A 411 15.74 3.55 4.07
N ASP A 412 14.86 2.56 3.92
CA ASP A 412 13.50 2.57 4.44
C ASP A 412 13.28 1.41 5.41
N LEU A 413 12.65 1.67 6.54
CA LEU A 413 12.04 0.66 7.39
C LEU A 413 10.52 0.82 7.27
N TRP A 414 9.89 -0.13 6.59
CA TRP A 414 8.44 -0.23 6.57
C TRP A 414 7.95 -1.01 7.79
N ILE A 415 6.87 -0.56 8.40
CA ILE A 415 6.27 -1.15 9.61
C ILE A 415 4.78 -1.35 9.36
N GLN A 416 4.32 -2.60 9.47
CA GLN A 416 2.90 -2.96 9.42
C GLN A 416 2.33 -3.02 10.84
N MET A 417 1.28 -2.24 11.08
CA MET A 417 0.71 -2.02 12.41
C MET A 417 -0.81 -2.21 12.40
N LEU A 418 -1.35 -2.80 13.46
CA LEU A 418 -2.77 -2.79 13.74
C LEU A 418 -3.10 -1.71 14.77
N THR A 419 -4.25 -1.06 14.60
CA THR A 419 -4.81 -0.15 15.60
C THR A 419 -5.96 -0.82 16.31
N ARG A 420 -6.43 -0.22 17.41
CA ARG A 420 -7.56 -0.75 18.19
C ARG A 420 -8.85 -0.78 17.36
N ASP A 421 -9.08 0.27 16.57
CA ASP A 421 -10.32 0.50 15.83
C ASP A 421 -10.08 1.45 14.64
N ASP A 422 -11.09 1.58 13.76
CA ASP A 422 -11.02 2.43 12.57
C ASP A 422 -10.81 3.92 12.85
N ARG A 423 -11.14 4.39 14.06
CA ARG A 423 -10.88 5.78 14.44
C ARG A 423 -9.40 5.98 14.66
N ASP A 424 -8.76 5.09 15.40
CA ASP A 424 -7.32 5.12 15.62
C ASP A 424 -6.55 4.90 14.30
N LEU A 425 -7.04 4.04 13.40
CA LEU A 425 -6.49 3.87 12.05
C LEU A 425 -6.50 5.18 11.25
N ARG A 426 -7.62 5.91 11.24
CA ARG A 426 -7.70 7.21 10.56
C ARG A 426 -6.73 8.22 11.17
N THR A 427 -6.71 8.34 12.50
CA THR A 427 -5.78 9.24 13.19
C THR A 427 -4.33 8.92 12.88
N LEU A 428 -3.96 7.64 12.82
CA LEU A 428 -2.62 7.21 12.43
C LEU A 428 -2.32 7.59 10.98
N ASN A 429 -3.19 7.24 10.03
CA ASN A 429 -2.97 7.54 8.60
C ASN A 429 -2.89 9.05 8.32
N GLU A 430 -3.73 9.86 8.96
CA GLU A 430 -3.70 11.32 8.88
C GLU A 430 -2.38 11.91 9.42
N ALA A 431 -1.82 11.32 10.48
CA ALA A 431 -0.54 11.76 11.03
C ALA A 431 0.67 11.32 10.19
N VAL A 432 0.62 10.13 9.60
CA VAL A 432 1.72 9.57 8.80
C VAL A 432 1.82 10.23 7.42
N ARG A 433 0.68 10.51 6.79
CA ARG A 433 0.61 10.94 5.39
C ARG A 433 1.45 12.18 5.06
N PRO A 434 1.39 13.31 5.79
CA PRO A 434 2.19 14.49 5.46
C PRO A 434 3.69 14.22 5.50
N LYS A 435 4.14 13.38 6.45
CA LYS A 435 5.54 12.99 6.58
C LYS A 435 6.01 12.17 5.38
N VAL A 436 5.23 11.17 4.97
CA VAL A 436 5.58 10.30 3.84
C VAL A 436 5.66 11.12 2.55
N ILE A 437 4.67 11.99 2.30
CA ILE A 437 4.66 12.87 1.14
C ILE A 437 5.85 13.82 1.12
N ALA A 438 6.23 14.39 2.27
CA ALA A 438 7.39 15.27 2.35
C ALA A 438 8.70 14.58 1.96
N GLU A 439 8.88 13.32 2.37
CA GLU A 439 10.02 12.51 1.95
C GLU A 439 9.91 12.13 0.46
N ASP A 440 8.74 11.73 -0.03
CA ASP A 440 8.53 11.42 -1.46
C ASP A 440 8.86 12.62 -2.36
N ILE A 441 8.41 13.83 -2.00
CA ILE A 441 8.78 15.07 -2.70
C ILE A 441 10.30 15.24 -2.72
N ALA A 442 10.98 15.06 -1.59
CA ALA A 442 12.43 15.22 -1.52
C ALA A 442 13.18 14.25 -2.44
N GLY A 443 12.72 13.00 -2.53
CA GLY A 443 13.31 12.01 -3.43
C GLY A 443 13.03 12.29 -4.90
N TYR A 444 11.78 12.57 -5.28
CA TYR A 444 11.45 12.91 -6.67
C TYR A 444 12.22 14.16 -7.13
N GLU A 445 12.33 15.18 -6.29
CA GLU A 445 13.15 16.37 -6.58
C GLU A 445 14.64 16.00 -6.75
N SER A 446 15.15 15.04 -5.97
CA SER A 446 16.51 14.52 -6.14
C SER A 446 16.70 13.82 -7.48
N MET A 447 15.73 12.99 -7.90
CA MET A 447 15.77 12.31 -9.19
C MET A 447 15.63 13.30 -10.36
N ILE A 448 14.78 14.31 -10.24
CA ILE A 448 14.62 15.38 -11.25
C ILE A 448 15.91 16.19 -11.39
N ARG A 449 16.61 16.51 -10.30
CA ARG A 449 17.92 17.18 -10.38
C ARG A 449 18.96 16.36 -11.14
N GLN A 450 18.88 15.03 -11.07
CA GLN A 450 19.78 14.12 -11.78
C GLN A 450 19.43 14.03 -13.26
N ASP A 451 18.14 13.96 -13.59
CA ASP A 451 17.65 13.90 -14.96
C ASP A 451 16.34 14.70 -15.13
N PRO A 452 16.45 16.02 -15.43
CA PRO A 452 15.29 16.89 -15.59
C PRO A 452 14.45 16.60 -16.85
N SER A 453 14.88 15.66 -17.70
CA SER A 453 14.16 15.31 -18.93
C SER A 453 13.06 14.28 -18.70
N ARG A 454 12.98 13.70 -17.49
CA ARG A 454 12.01 12.67 -17.13
C ARG A 454 10.66 13.24 -16.78
N ILE A 455 9.80 13.33 -17.78
CA ILE A 455 8.44 13.87 -17.67
C ILE A 455 7.65 13.20 -16.55
N GLN A 456 7.72 11.87 -16.40
CA GLN A 456 6.96 11.13 -15.38
C GLN A 456 7.28 11.62 -13.96
N LEU A 457 8.54 11.94 -13.66
CA LEU A 457 8.92 12.43 -12.34
C LEU A 457 8.33 13.81 -12.04
N HIS A 458 8.26 14.68 -13.07
CA HIS A 458 7.61 15.99 -12.94
C HIS A 458 6.11 15.84 -12.68
N ASP A 459 5.44 14.94 -13.39
CA ASP A 459 4.01 14.67 -13.18
C ASP A 459 3.75 14.09 -11.78
N ASP A 460 4.56 13.12 -11.34
CA ASP A 460 4.43 12.47 -10.04
C ASP A 460 4.64 13.45 -8.87
N VAL A 461 5.71 14.25 -8.91
CA VAL A 461 5.98 15.23 -7.85
C VAL A 461 4.93 16.35 -7.83
N ALA A 462 4.37 16.72 -8.98
CA ALA A 462 3.30 17.71 -9.04
C ALA A 462 2.03 17.23 -8.34
N LEU A 463 1.66 15.95 -8.48
CA LEU A 463 0.53 15.36 -7.74
C LEU A 463 0.76 15.42 -6.23
N LEU A 464 1.98 15.11 -5.77
CA LEU A 464 2.34 15.21 -4.36
C LEU A 464 2.28 16.65 -3.85
N TYR A 465 2.74 17.62 -4.64
CA TYR A 465 2.62 19.03 -4.30
C TYR A 465 1.17 19.50 -4.20
N LEU A 466 0.29 19.08 -5.13
CA LEU A 466 -1.14 19.37 -5.05
C LEU A 466 -1.75 18.79 -3.77
N ASP A 467 -1.35 17.59 -3.38
CA ASP A 467 -1.87 16.91 -2.20
C ASP A 467 -1.54 17.63 -0.88
N VAL A 468 -0.41 18.33 -0.82
CA VAL A 468 -0.03 19.19 0.32
C VAL A 468 -0.39 20.67 0.12
N GLY A 469 -1.23 20.99 -0.87
CA GLY A 469 -1.74 22.34 -1.13
C GLY A 469 -0.70 23.30 -1.74
N ARG A 470 0.42 22.80 -2.23
CA ARG A 470 1.53 23.55 -2.84
C ARG A 470 1.34 23.66 -4.36
N ALA A 471 0.21 24.24 -4.77
CA ALA A 471 -0.20 24.27 -6.17
C ALA A 471 0.74 25.07 -7.10
N GLY A 472 1.49 26.04 -6.55
CA GLY A 472 2.48 26.80 -7.32
C GLY A 472 3.64 25.94 -7.79
N GLU A 473 4.21 25.13 -6.89
CA GLU A 473 5.26 24.16 -7.22
C GLU A 473 4.74 23.10 -8.19
N ALA A 474 3.55 22.55 -7.96
CA ALA A 474 2.92 21.61 -8.89
C ALA A 474 2.81 22.19 -10.31
N ALA A 475 2.35 23.43 -10.43
CA ALA A 475 2.26 24.12 -11.71
C ALA A 475 3.63 24.28 -12.39
N ALA A 476 4.70 24.57 -11.65
CA ALA A 476 6.05 24.68 -12.20
C ALA A 476 6.58 23.36 -12.76
N HIS A 477 6.30 22.23 -12.10
CA HIS A 477 6.68 20.92 -12.63
C HIS A 477 5.87 20.55 -13.87
N LEU A 478 4.56 20.81 -13.88
CA LEU A 478 3.71 20.51 -15.02
C LEU A 478 3.96 21.43 -16.23
N GLU A 479 4.41 22.67 -15.98
CA GLU A 479 4.96 23.52 -17.04
C GLU A 479 6.20 22.88 -17.69
N ALA A 480 7.09 22.28 -16.87
CA ALA A 480 8.23 21.54 -17.40
C ALA A 480 7.78 20.31 -18.22
N SER A 481 6.76 19.57 -17.76
CA SER A 481 6.16 18.46 -18.51
C SER A 481 5.62 18.90 -19.87
N VAL A 482 4.89 20.03 -19.92
CA VAL A 482 4.40 20.63 -21.18
C VAL A 482 5.54 21.08 -22.07
N ARG A 483 6.61 21.67 -21.53
CA ARG A 483 7.78 22.09 -22.31
C ARG A 483 8.52 20.89 -22.93
N LEU A 484 8.60 19.77 -22.21
CA LEU A 484 9.23 18.54 -22.68
C LEU A 484 8.35 17.78 -23.68
N LYS A 485 7.02 17.91 -23.58
CA LYS A 485 6.05 17.23 -24.45
C LYS A 485 4.87 18.13 -24.86
N PRO A 486 5.12 19.17 -25.69
CA PRO A 486 4.12 20.21 -26.00
C PRO A 486 2.93 19.71 -26.84
N GLU A 487 3.04 18.53 -27.44
CA GLU A 487 1.97 17.87 -28.19
C GLU A 487 1.13 16.91 -27.33
N SER A 488 1.38 16.84 -26.01
CA SER A 488 0.62 15.99 -25.10
C SER A 488 -0.60 16.70 -24.53
N ALA A 489 -1.80 16.30 -24.95
CA ALA A 489 -3.03 16.79 -24.37
C ALA A 489 -3.13 16.50 -22.85
N ALA A 490 -2.59 15.37 -22.39
CA ALA A 490 -2.57 15.02 -20.97
C ALA A 490 -1.67 15.96 -20.15
N ALA A 491 -0.51 16.36 -20.70
CA ALA A 491 0.39 17.31 -20.03
C ALA A 491 -0.28 18.69 -19.88
N HIS A 492 -0.90 19.18 -20.95
CA HIS A 492 -1.68 20.43 -20.92
C HIS A 492 -2.86 20.36 -19.93
N PHE A 493 -3.60 19.26 -19.92
CA PHE A 493 -4.71 19.04 -18.98
C PHE A 493 -4.25 19.05 -17.52
N ASN A 494 -3.18 18.32 -17.20
CA ASN A 494 -2.63 18.28 -15.85
C ASN A 494 -2.13 19.66 -15.43
N PHE A 495 -1.43 20.38 -16.32
CA PHE A 495 -0.96 21.74 -16.05
C PHE A 495 -2.13 22.71 -15.80
N GLY A 496 -3.17 22.69 -16.62
CA GLY A 496 -4.40 23.45 -16.41
C GLY A 496 -5.07 23.13 -15.07
N THR A 497 -5.03 21.86 -14.64
CA THR A 497 -5.53 21.42 -13.34
C THR A 497 -4.74 22.03 -12.20
N ALA A 498 -3.41 21.98 -12.24
CA ALA A 498 -2.58 22.61 -11.21
C ALA A 498 -2.72 24.15 -11.18
N LEU A 499 -2.86 24.80 -12.34
CA LEU A 499 -3.13 26.24 -12.43
C LEU A 499 -4.49 26.60 -11.80
N THR A 500 -5.49 25.74 -11.98
CA THR A 500 -6.81 25.90 -11.32
C THR A 500 -6.66 25.89 -9.80
N PHE A 501 -5.95 24.91 -9.25
CA PHE A 501 -5.65 24.85 -7.81
C PHE A 501 -4.80 26.02 -7.31
N ALA A 502 -3.92 26.55 -8.16
CA ALA A 502 -3.12 27.75 -7.86
C ALA A 502 -3.92 29.07 -7.99
N GLY A 503 -5.20 29.02 -8.39
CA GLY A 503 -6.03 30.20 -8.62
C GLY A 503 -5.69 30.99 -9.89
N ARG A 504 -4.82 30.46 -10.75
CA ARG A 504 -4.38 31.06 -12.03
C ARG A 504 -5.35 30.68 -13.14
N LEU A 505 -6.61 31.11 -13.00
CA LEU A 505 -7.73 30.61 -13.79
C LEU A 505 -7.64 30.94 -15.29
N ASP A 506 -7.15 32.12 -15.66
CA ASP A 506 -7.04 32.50 -17.08
C ASP A 506 -6.00 31.62 -17.80
N GLU A 507 -4.86 31.36 -17.16
CA GLU A 507 -3.85 30.43 -17.70
C GLU A 507 -4.37 28.99 -17.73
N ALA A 508 -5.16 28.57 -16.75
CA ALA A 508 -5.80 27.25 -16.75
C ALA A 508 -6.72 27.07 -17.97
N ILE A 509 -7.52 28.09 -18.30
CA ILE A 509 -8.38 28.09 -19.50
C ILE A 509 -7.53 27.87 -20.76
N ASP A 510 -6.44 28.63 -20.92
CA ASP A 510 -5.55 28.49 -22.08
C ASP A 510 -4.99 27.06 -22.20
N GLN A 511 -4.57 26.47 -21.09
CA GLN A 511 -4.03 25.10 -21.09
C GLN A 511 -5.09 24.04 -21.39
N TYR A 512 -6.31 24.16 -20.84
CA TYR A 512 -7.39 23.24 -21.20
C TYR A 512 -7.80 23.36 -22.66
N GLN A 513 -7.86 24.59 -23.19
CA GLN A 513 -8.14 24.81 -24.61
C GLN A 513 -7.05 24.19 -25.50
N GLN A 514 -5.78 24.29 -25.10
CA GLN A 514 -4.69 23.64 -25.82
C GLN A 514 -4.77 22.10 -25.74
N ALA A 515 -5.15 21.54 -24.59
CA ALA A 515 -5.42 20.11 -24.46
C ALA A 515 -6.54 19.66 -25.42
N LEU A 516 -7.64 20.42 -25.51
CA LEU A 516 -8.77 20.16 -26.40
C LEU A 516 -8.44 20.39 -27.87
N LYS A 517 -7.53 21.31 -28.19
CA LYS A 517 -7.02 21.49 -29.56
C LYS A 517 -6.26 20.27 -30.05
N ILE A 518 -5.46 19.66 -29.17
CA ILE A 518 -4.69 18.44 -29.46
C ILE A 518 -5.61 17.21 -29.49
N ARG A 519 -6.51 17.12 -28.51
CA ARG A 519 -7.45 15.99 -28.34
C ARG A 519 -8.87 16.52 -28.09
N PRO A 520 -9.65 16.74 -29.16
CA PRO A 520 -11.01 17.28 -29.04
C PRO A 520 -11.99 16.39 -28.27
N ASP A 521 -11.73 15.09 -28.18
CA ASP A 521 -12.56 14.11 -27.48
C ASP A 521 -12.12 13.89 -26.01
N TYR A 522 -11.33 14.81 -25.43
CA TYR A 522 -10.87 14.69 -24.06
C TYR A 522 -11.94 15.15 -23.04
N GLY A 523 -12.88 14.26 -22.72
CA GLY A 523 -14.04 14.56 -21.85
C GLY A 523 -13.70 15.19 -20.48
N LEU A 524 -12.62 14.75 -19.83
CA LEU A 524 -12.17 15.35 -18.56
C LEU A 524 -11.73 16.81 -18.72
N ALA A 525 -11.07 17.16 -19.81
CA ALA A 525 -10.67 18.53 -20.10
C ALA A 525 -11.88 19.44 -20.37
N HIS A 526 -12.91 18.91 -21.06
CA HIS A 526 -14.19 19.60 -21.21
C HIS A 526 -14.84 19.88 -19.84
N ASN A 527 -14.94 18.88 -18.96
CA ASN A 527 -15.52 19.07 -17.63
C ASN A 527 -14.74 20.11 -16.81
N ASN A 528 -13.41 20.00 -16.76
CA ASN A 528 -12.61 20.92 -15.94
C ASN A 528 -12.59 22.35 -16.50
N LEU A 529 -12.58 22.51 -17.84
CA LEU A 529 -12.71 23.83 -18.45
C LEU A 529 -14.09 24.45 -18.15
N GLY A 530 -15.16 23.66 -18.19
CA GLY A 530 -16.50 24.09 -17.79
C GLY A 530 -16.54 24.58 -16.34
N ASN A 531 -15.88 23.87 -15.42
CA ASN A 531 -15.77 24.28 -14.01
C ASN A 531 -15.05 25.63 -13.86
N VAL A 532 -13.94 25.83 -14.56
CA VAL A 532 -13.19 27.10 -14.52
C VAL A 532 -14.01 28.25 -15.12
N LEU A 533 -14.67 28.03 -16.26
CA LEU A 533 -15.54 29.01 -16.89
C LEU A 533 -16.73 29.40 -15.99
N LEU A 534 -17.33 28.42 -15.31
CA LEU A 534 -18.39 28.67 -14.34
C LEU A 534 -17.88 29.54 -13.18
N GLY A 535 -16.70 29.24 -12.63
CA GLY A 535 -16.05 30.03 -11.59
C GLY A 535 -15.70 31.47 -12.04
N ARG A 536 -15.50 31.69 -13.34
CA ARG A 536 -15.30 33.02 -13.95
C ARG A 536 -16.60 33.75 -14.29
N GLY A 537 -17.76 33.14 -14.03
CA GLY A 537 -19.06 33.75 -14.28
C GLY A 537 -19.56 33.58 -15.72
N ASN A 538 -19.06 32.57 -16.45
CA ASN A 538 -19.47 32.24 -17.82
C ASN A 538 -20.30 30.93 -17.86
N PRO A 539 -21.51 30.89 -17.24
CA PRO A 539 -22.31 29.67 -17.18
C PRO A 539 -22.81 29.21 -18.55
N GLY A 540 -22.86 30.11 -19.54
CA GLY A 540 -23.16 29.87 -20.96
C GLY A 540 -22.28 28.77 -21.53
N GLU A 541 -21.02 29.14 -21.75
CA GLU A 541 -19.95 28.29 -22.30
C GLU A 541 -19.68 27.08 -21.39
N ALA A 542 -19.73 27.24 -20.07
CA ALA A 542 -19.55 26.13 -19.14
C ALA A 542 -20.55 24.99 -19.42
N LEU A 543 -21.83 25.32 -19.65
CA LEU A 543 -22.86 24.33 -19.96
C LEU A 543 -22.58 23.58 -21.27
N GLU A 544 -22.03 24.26 -22.28
CA GLU A 544 -21.65 23.63 -23.56
C GLU A 544 -20.53 22.61 -23.33
N HIS A 545 -19.49 22.99 -22.59
CA HIS A 545 -18.40 22.07 -22.26
C HIS A 545 -18.86 20.89 -21.39
N PHE A 546 -19.72 21.10 -20.38
CA PHE A 546 -20.26 19.99 -19.59
C PHE A 546 -21.12 19.03 -20.42
N ARG A 547 -21.93 19.56 -21.34
CA ARG A 547 -22.73 18.72 -22.27
C ARG A 547 -21.85 17.91 -23.22
N GLU A 548 -20.75 18.50 -23.69
CA GLU A 548 -19.78 17.78 -24.52
C GLU A 548 -19.05 16.69 -23.72
N ALA A 549 -18.69 16.95 -22.46
CA ALA A 549 -18.15 15.93 -21.57
C ALA A 549 -19.12 14.74 -21.41
N LEU A 550 -20.42 14.99 -21.25
CA LEU A 550 -21.45 13.94 -21.19
C LEU A 550 -21.69 13.23 -22.53
N ARG A 551 -21.53 13.93 -23.66
CA ARG A 551 -21.61 13.32 -24.99
C ARG A 551 -20.49 12.31 -25.20
N LEU A 552 -19.30 12.62 -24.69
CA LEU A 552 -18.10 11.79 -24.78
C LEU A 552 -18.11 10.65 -23.75
N ASP A 553 -18.54 10.93 -22.52
CA ASP A 553 -18.68 9.96 -21.44
C ASP A 553 -20.00 10.17 -20.68
N PRO A 554 -21.06 9.43 -21.07
CA PRO A 554 -22.35 9.46 -20.37
C PRO A 554 -22.29 8.91 -18.93
N SER A 555 -21.20 8.24 -18.54
CA SER A 555 -21.02 7.73 -17.18
C SER A 555 -20.29 8.71 -16.25
N ASN A 556 -20.00 9.93 -16.73
CA ASN A 556 -19.37 10.96 -15.92
C ASN A 556 -20.38 11.62 -14.96
N ALA A 557 -20.44 11.08 -13.73
CA ALA A 557 -21.30 11.59 -12.68
C ALA A 557 -21.06 13.09 -12.36
N GLU A 558 -19.80 13.55 -12.43
CA GLU A 558 -19.45 14.94 -12.12
C GLU A 558 -20.04 15.90 -13.16
N ALA A 559 -19.92 15.56 -14.44
CA ALA A 559 -20.49 16.36 -15.52
C ALA A 559 -22.02 16.44 -15.41
N HIS A 560 -22.72 15.35 -15.05
CA HIS A 560 -24.16 15.37 -14.76
C HIS A 560 -24.49 16.37 -13.64
N TYR A 561 -23.78 16.32 -12.52
CA TYR A 561 -23.98 17.28 -11.42
C TYR A 561 -23.67 18.72 -11.82
N ASN A 562 -22.64 18.95 -12.63
CA ASN A 562 -22.25 20.28 -13.09
C ASN A 562 -23.31 20.86 -14.04
N VAL A 563 -23.84 20.07 -14.98
CA VAL A 563 -25.00 20.46 -15.81
C VAL A 563 -26.20 20.78 -14.91
N GLY A 564 -26.54 19.90 -13.96
CA GLY A 564 -27.66 20.12 -13.05
C GLY A 564 -27.51 21.40 -12.21
N SER A 565 -26.29 21.71 -11.78
CA SER A 565 -25.99 22.93 -11.03
C SER A 565 -26.16 24.20 -11.86
N VAL A 566 -25.76 24.18 -13.13
CA VAL A 566 -25.95 25.31 -14.07
C VAL A 566 -27.42 25.47 -14.45
N LEU A 567 -28.14 24.37 -14.73
CA LEU A 567 -29.57 24.41 -15.01
C LEU A 567 -30.37 24.96 -13.82
N ARG A 568 -29.99 24.54 -12.60
CA ARG A 568 -30.59 25.07 -11.36
C ARG A 568 -30.40 26.58 -11.26
N SER A 569 -29.22 27.11 -11.58
CA SER A 569 -28.96 28.56 -11.48
C SER A 569 -29.65 29.38 -12.58
N ARG A 570 -30.10 28.74 -13.67
CA ARG A 570 -30.91 29.35 -14.73
C ARG A 570 -32.43 29.22 -14.54
N GLY A 571 -32.87 28.48 -13.51
CA GLY A 571 -34.29 28.25 -13.24
C GLY A 571 -34.87 27.01 -13.94
N ASP A 572 -34.07 26.23 -14.67
CA ASP A 572 -34.48 25.00 -15.35
C ASP A 572 -34.54 23.80 -14.36
N LEU A 573 -35.36 23.95 -13.31
CA LEU A 573 -35.29 23.10 -12.11
C LEU A 573 -35.67 21.63 -12.36
N SER A 574 -36.60 21.37 -13.29
CA SER A 574 -37.01 20.00 -13.63
C SER A 574 -35.87 19.22 -14.30
N GLU A 575 -35.19 19.84 -15.27
CA GLU A 575 -34.03 19.24 -15.93
C GLU A 575 -32.86 19.08 -14.94
N ALA A 576 -32.63 20.08 -14.08
CA ALA A 576 -31.62 20.00 -13.03
C ALA A 576 -31.83 18.79 -12.10
N ALA A 577 -33.06 18.56 -11.65
CA ALA A 577 -33.40 17.39 -10.84
C ALA A 577 -33.17 16.07 -11.59
N GLY A 578 -33.45 16.03 -12.91
CA GLY A 578 -33.11 14.88 -13.76
C GLY A 578 -31.60 14.59 -13.75
N GLN A 579 -30.77 15.61 -13.97
CA GLN A 579 -29.32 15.48 -14.00
C GLN A 579 -28.72 15.04 -12.65
N PHE A 580 -29.24 15.56 -11.53
CA PHE A 580 -28.80 15.08 -10.22
C PHE A 580 -29.19 13.63 -9.97
N ARG A 581 -30.33 13.14 -10.48
CA ARG A 581 -30.68 11.71 -10.40
C ARG A 581 -29.72 10.84 -11.19
N GLU A 582 -29.33 11.24 -12.41
CA GLU A 582 -28.32 10.51 -13.19
C GLU A 582 -26.97 10.45 -12.45
N ALA A 583 -26.51 11.58 -11.90
CA ALA A 583 -25.30 11.62 -11.08
C ALA A 583 -25.37 10.64 -9.89
N LEU A 584 -26.54 10.50 -9.25
CA LEU A 584 -26.75 9.58 -8.13
C LEU A 584 -26.96 8.13 -8.55
N GLN A 585 -27.42 7.85 -9.77
CA GLN A 585 -27.41 6.48 -10.29
C GLN A 585 -25.97 5.98 -10.46
N LEU A 586 -25.08 6.86 -10.94
CA LEU A 586 -23.67 6.55 -11.15
C LEU A 586 -22.85 6.57 -9.84
N LYS A 587 -23.19 7.48 -8.91
CA LYS A 587 -22.51 7.64 -7.61
C LYS A 587 -23.53 7.88 -6.48
N PRO A 588 -24.13 6.80 -5.93
CA PRO A 588 -25.23 6.90 -4.96
C PRO A 588 -24.93 7.70 -3.69
N ASP A 589 -23.69 7.67 -3.21
CA ASP A 589 -23.26 8.30 -1.96
C ASP A 589 -22.53 9.63 -2.16
N TRP A 590 -22.79 10.32 -3.27
CA TRP A 590 -22.16 11.61 -3.54
C TRP A 590 -22.91 12.78 -2.89
N ILE A 591 -22.42 13.19 -1.71
CA ILE A 591 -23.03 14.21 -0.85
C ILE A 591 -23.52 15.47 -1.62
N PRO A 592 -22.73 16.12 -2.50
CA PRO A 592 -23.18 17.32 -3.21
C PRO A 592 -24.43 17.09 -4.09
N ALA A 593 -24.49 15.95 -4.78
CA ALA A 593 -25.61 15.58 -5.63
C ALA A 593 -26.85 15.20 -4.80
N VAL A 594 -26.65 14.41 -3.73
CA VAL A 594 -27.72 14.04 -2.78
C VAL A 594 -28.33 15.29 -2.17
N ALA A 595 -27.50 16.18 -1.63
CA ALA A 595 -27.93 17.43 -1.00
C ALA A 595 -28.62 18.38 -1.99
N SER A 596 -28.10 18.50 -3.21
CA SER A 596 -28.69 19.37 -4.25
C SER A 596 -30.05 18.88 -4.73
N LEU A 597 -30.24 17.57 -4.90
CA LEU A 597 -31.53 16.98 -5.24
C LEU A 597 -32.52 17.13 -4.07
N ALA A 598 -32.11 16.80 -2.85
CA ALA A 598 -32.94 16.96 -1.65
C ALA A 598 -33.43 18.40 -1.47
N TRP A 599 -32.53 19.37 -1.67
CA TRP A 599 -32.86 20.78 -1.61
C TRP A 599 -33.92 21.16 -2.66
N LEU A 600 -33.75 20.78 -3.92
CA LEU A 600 -34.73 21.05 -4.97
C LEU A 600 -36.11 20.46 -4.64
N LEU A 601 -36.15 19.20 -4.22
CA LEU A 601 -37.40 18.51 -3.87
C LEU A 601 -38.10 19.13 -2.64
N ALA A 602 -37.35 19.77 -1.74
CA ALA A 602 -37.91 20.46 -0.59
C ALA A 602 -38.40 21.87 -0.93
N THR A 603 -37.61 22.64 -1.70
CA THR A 603 -37.75 24.10 -1.74
C THR A 603 -38.14 24.66 -3.10
N ALA A 604 -38.26 23.85 -4.16
CA ALA A 604 -38.55 24.38 -5.50
C ALA A 604 -39.82 25.27 -5.53
N PRO A 605 -39.81 26.43 -6.22
CA PRO A 605 -40.99 27.26 -6.41
C PRO A 605 -42.12 26.52 -7.14
N ASP A 606 -41.77 25.64 -8.09
CA ASP A 606 -42.73 24.75 -8.73
C ASP A 606 -43.19 23.64 -7.77
N ALA A 607 -44.48 23.64 -7.44
CA ALA A 607 -45.09 22.63 -6.58
C ALA A 607 -45.07 21.23 -7.20
N ALA A 608 -45.04 21.10 -8.53
CA ALA A 608 -44.98 19.80 -9.21
C ALA A 608 -43.62 19.11 -9.03
N LEU A 609 -42.55 19.89 -8.79
CA LEU A 609 -41.22 19.36 -8.54
C LEU A 609 -41.01 18.99 -7.06
N ARG A 610 -41.79 19.55 -6.15
CA ARG A 610 -41.63 19.29 -4.71
C ARG A 610 -42.16 17.91 -4.33
N ASP A 611 -41.33 17.16 -3.60
CA ASP A 611 -41.68 15.87 -2.99
C ASP A 611 -41.03 15.78 -1.61
N ALA A 612 -41.84 16.02 -0.58
CA ALA A 612 -41.37 16.09 0.80
C ALA A 612 -40.83 14.75 1.32
N ASN A 613 -41.37 13.61 0.85
CA ASN A 613 -40.94 12.29 1.30
C ASN A 613 -39.58 11.92 0.69
N GLN A 614 -39.40 12.16 -0.60
CA GLN A 614 -38.12 11.97 -1.26
C GLN A 614 -37.07 12.96 -0.75
N ALA A 615 -37.45 14.22 -0.50
CA ALA A 615 -36.56 15.23 0.07
C ALA A 615 -36.00 14.78 1.43
N ILE A 616 -36.84 14.26 2.33
CA ILE A 616 -36.38 13.73 3.63
C ILE A 616 -35.42 12.57 3.44
N ARG A 617 -35.75 11.61 2.56
CA ARG A 617 -34.89 10.43 2.33
C ARG A 617 -33.48 10.83 1.90
N PHE A 618 -33.36 11.68 0.89
CA PHE A 618 -32.06 12.12 0.41
C PHE A 618 -31.36 13.03 1.43
N ALA A 619 -32.09 13.91 2.13
CA ALA A 619 -31.47 14.78 3.13
C ALA A 619 -30.95 14.01 4.35
N GLU A 620 -31.65 12.96 4.80
CA GLU A 620 -31.16 12.04 5.84
C GLU A 620 -29.90 11.31 5.35
N GLN A 621 -29.91 10.83 4.10
CA GLN A 621 -28.72 10.21 3.50
C GLN A 621 -27.53 11.18 3.49
N ALA A 622 -27.69 12.43 3.05
CA ALA A 622 -26.62 13.44 3.08
C ALA A 622 -26.14 13.74 4.52
N ALA A 623 -27.07 13.84 5.47
CA ALA A 623 -26.75 14.05 6.87
C ALA A 623 -25.99 12.85 7.46
N ASP A 624 -26.37 11.62 7.13
CA ASP A 624 -25.72 10.42 7.65
C ASP A 624 -24.35 10.18 6.99
N LEU A 625 -24.21 10.45 5.69
CA LEU A 625 -22.91 10.43 4.98
C LEU A 625 -21.92 11.43 5.56
N THR A 626 -22.40 12.57 6.07
CA THR A 626 -21.58 13.55 6.79
C THR A 626 -21.48 13.27 8.29
N ARG A 627 -22.06 12.16 8.78
CA ARG A 627 -22.19 11.81 10.21
C ARG A 627 -22.81 12.94 11.04
N ARG A 628 -23.65 13.75 10.39
CA ARG A 628 -24.30 14.94 10.94
C ARG A 628 -23.29 15.97 11.43
N GLN A 629 -22.11 15.99 10.80
CA GLN A 629 -21.02 16.92 11.08
C GLN A 629 -20.81 17.94 9.96
N ASP A 630 -21.83 18.17 9.13
CA ASP A 630 -21.83 19.21 8.12
C ASP A 630 -23.07 20.11 8.26
N ALA A 631 -22.84 21.40 8.50
CA ALA A 631 -23.91 22.35 8.74
C ALA A 631 -24.79 22.56 7.49
N SER A 632 -24.23 22.42 6.28
CA SER A 632 -24.98 22.56 5.04
C SER A 632 -25.93 21.37 4.84
N ALA A 633 -25.47 20.14 5.06
CA ALA A 633 -26.29 18.93 4.99
C ALA A 633 -27.42 18.97 6.03
N LEU A 634 -27.15 19.43 7.25
CA LEU A 634 -28.19 19.60 8.27
C LEU A 634 -29.21 20.69 7.90
N ASP A 635 -28.79 21.78 7.27
CA ASP A 635 -29.71 22.80 6.78
C ASP A 635 -30.63 22.28 5.66
N VAL A 636 -30.11 21.46 4.74
CA VAL A 636 -30.94 20.76 3.74
C VAL A 636 -31.95 19.83 4.43
N LEU A 637 -31.54 19.09 5.46
CA LEU A 637 -32.43 18.23 6.24
C LEU A 637 -33.52 19.01 6.97
N ALA A 638 -33.17 20.17 7.55
CA ALA A 638 -34.15 21.05 8.17
C ALA A 638 -35.19 21.56 7.15
N ALA A 639 -34.75 21.94 5.94
CA ALA A 639 -35.65 22.33 4.86
C ALA A 639 -36.59 21.20 4.43
N ALA A 640 -36.07 19.97 4.32
CA ALA A 640 -36.86 18.79 3.98
C ALA A 640 -37.94 18.47 5.04
N TYR A 641 -37.59 18.53 6.34
CA TYR A 641 -38.58 18.36 7.40
C TYR A 641 -39.65 19.46 7.38
N ALA A 642 -39.26 20.72 7.18
CA ALA A 642 -40.22 21.82 7.09
C ALA A 642 -41.17 21.65 5.89
N ALA A 643 -40.67 21.19 4.73
CA ALA A 643 -41.48 20.90 3.56
C ALA A 643 -42.51 19.77 3.81
N ALA A 644 -42.20 18.83 4.72
CA ALA A 644 -43.11 17.78 5.18
C ALA A 644 -44.03 18.21 6.35
N GLY A 645 -44.00 19.48 6.78
CA GLY A 645 -44.76 19.97 7.93
C GLY A 645 -44.19 19.56 9.30
N GLN A 646 -43.00 18.96 9.36
CA GLN A 646 -42.33 18.54 10.60
C GLN A 646 -41.51 19.70 11.21
N PHE A 647 -42.19 20.79 11.57
CA PHE A 647 -41.54 22.05 11.96
C PHE A 647 -40.67 21.94 13.22
N ASP A 648 -41.07 21.17 14.22
CA ASP A 648 -40.26 20.97 15.44
C ASP A 648 -38.91 20.33 15.13
N ARG A 649 -38.90 19.31 14.25
CA ARG A 649 -37.66 18.67 13.78
C ARG A 649 -36.82 19.62 12.94
N ALA A 650 -37.45 20.42 12.07
CA ALA A 650 -36.76 21.42 11.26
C ALA A 650 -36.05 22.48 12.13
N VAL A 651 -36.71 22.96 13.19
CA VAL A 651 -36.12 23.92 14.15
C VAL A 651 -34.97 23.27 14.91
N ALA A 652 -35.14 22.04 15.40
CA ALA A 652 -34.09 21.32 16.13
C ALA A 652 -32.85 21.07 15.27
N VAL A 653 -33.02 20.60 14.03
CA VAL A 653 -31.89 20.32 13.14
C VAL A 653 -31.20 21.60 12.67
N SER A 654 -31.95 22.65 12.32
CA SER A 654 -31.34 23.95 11.98
C SER A 654 -30.60 24.58 13.17
N GLN A 655 -31.04 24.32 14.41
CA GLN A 655 -30.33 24.73 15.61
C GLN A 655 -29.00 23.96 15.77
N ALA A 656 -29.02 22.63 15.59
CA ALA A 656 -27.80 21.83 15.58
C ALA A 656 -26.80 22.30 14.52
N ALA A 657 -27.28 22.64 13.31
CA ALA A 657 -26.45 23.20 12.25
C ALA A 657 -25.79 24.54 12.65
N LEU A 658 -26.47 25.39 13.43
CA LEU A 658 -25.91 26.65 13.92
C LEU A 658 -24.88 26.45 15.05
N GLU A 659 -25.06 25.44 15.90
CA GLU A 659 -24.14 25.09 16.98
C GLU A 659 -22.77 24.62 16.47
N MET A 660 -22.73 24.15 15.22
CA MET A 660 -21.51 23.83 14.49
C MET A 660 -20.68 25.05 14.08
N LYS A 661 -21.19 26.27 14.29
CA LYS A 661 -20.54 27.54 13.93
C LYS A 661 -20.13 27.61 12.45
N PRO A 662 -21.07 27.44 11.50
CA PRO A 662 -20.80 27.62 10.08
C PRO A 662 -20.37 29.06 9.78
N ASP A 663 -19.86 29.30 8.57
CA ASP A 663 -19.51 30.64 8.11
C ASP A 663 -20.70 31.61 8.22
N ALA A 664 -20.40 32.91 8.26
CA ALA A 664 -21.39 33.95 8.52
C ALA A 664 -22.53 33.96 7.48
N THR A 665 -22.25 33.64 6.22
CA THR A 665 -23.23 33.63 5.13
C THR A 665 -24.20 32.49 5.32
N LEU A 666 -23.69 31.27 5.54
CA LEU A 666 -24.51 30.09 5.78
C LEU A 666 -25.31 30.24 7.10
N ALA A 667 -24.68 30.70 8.18
CA ALA A 667 -25.36 30.94 9.45
C ALA A 667 -26.53 31.94 9.31
N ALA A 668 -26.34 33.01 8.54
CA ALA A 668 -27.41 33.98 8.27
C ALA A 668 -28.54 33.40 7.41
N ALA A 669 -28.23 32.50 6.47
CA ALA A 669 -29.23 31.81 5.67
C ALA A 669 -30.04 30.82 6.53
N ILE A 670 -29.37 30.03 7.38
CA ILE A 670 -30.02 29.08 8.29
C ILE A 670 -30.96 29.80 9.26
N ARG A 671 -30.52 30.89 9.89
CA ARG A 671 -31.37 31.68 10.82
C ARG A 671 -32.63 32.21 10.16
N ARG A 672 -32.51 32.71 8.92
CA ARG A 672 -33.66 33.21 8.14
C ARG A 672 -34.69 32.11 7.87
N ARG A 673 -34.23 30.92 7.51
CA ARG A 673 -35.11 29.74 7.31
C ARG A 673 -35.69 29.23 8.62
N GLN A 674 -34.90 29.14 9.67
CA GLN A 674 -35.35 28.71 11.00
C GLN A 674 -36.49 29.60 11.53
N GLU A 675 -36.44 30.91 11.28
CA GLU A 675 -37.53 31.82 11.66
C GLU A 675 -38.85 31.49 10.93
N LEU A 676 -38.80 31.12 9.65
CA LEU A 676 -39.98 30.62 8.94
C LEU A 676 -40.49 29.33 9.57
N TYR A 677 -39.59 28.41 9.95
CA TYR A 677 -39.97 27.14 10.55
C TYR A 677 -40.66 27.32 11.91
N ARG A 678 -40.21 28.26 12.75
CA ARG A 678 -40.89 28.64 14.00
C ARG A 678 -42.31 29.18 13.77
N GLN A 679 -42.51 29.86 12.63
CA GLN A 679 -43.81 30.36 12.20
C GLN A 679 -44.65 29.30 11.47
N HIS A 680 -44.25 28.03 11.49
CA HIS A 680 -44.92 26.91 10.79
C HIS A 680 -45.03 27.16 9.28
N LYS A 681 -44.01 27.78 8.68
CA LYS A 681 -43.90 28.03 7.24
C LYS A 681 -42.69 27.32 6.66
N ALA A 682 -42.90 26.54 5.60
CA ALA A 682 -41.80 25.95 4.84
C ALA A 682 -41.10 27.03 4.01
N TYR A 683 -39.79 26.88 3.81
CA TYR A 683 -39.03 27.74 2.92
C TYR A 683 -39.25 27.30 1.46
N VAL A 684 -39.56 28.26 0.59
CA VAL A 684 -39.64 28.06 -0.86
C VAL A 684 -38.61 28.99 -1.50
N SER A 685 -37.75 28.43 -2.35
CA SER A 685 -36.75 29.18 -3.10
C SER A 685 -37.44 30.20 -4.02
N PRO A 686 -36.89 31.41 -4.17
CA PRO A 686 -37.40 32.39 -5.12
C PRO A 686 -37.39 31.83 -6.55
N ALA A 687 -38.35 32.26 -7.38
CA ALA A 687 -38.26 32.07 -8.82
C ALA A 687 -37.07 32.88 -9.36
N LEU A 688 -36.28 32.26 -10.23
CA LEU A 688 -35.07 32.84 -10.84
C LEU A 688 -35.39 33.63 -12.11
#